data_AF-A0A842RHL2-F1
#
_entry.id   AF-A0A842RHL2-F1
#
_cell.length_a   1.000
_cell.length_b   1.000
_cell.length_c   1.000
_cell.angle_alpha   90.00
_cell.angle_beta   90.00
_cell.angle_gamma   90.00
#
_symmetry.space_group_name_H-M   'P 1'
#
loop_
_entity.id
_entity.type
_entity.pdbx_description
1 polymer ?
#
loop_
_entity_poly.entity_id
_entity_poly.type
_entity_poly.pdbx_seq_one_letter_code
_entity_poly.pdbx_strand_id
1 'polypeptide(L)'
;MATIIGIDILPGASSQKDSSYRTNRFAAVVIKDNEVIETVDATSPKKIIKLCRKHEPLFLGVDNIFELESNSARVIQFCSQLPLGTRIIQVTGAPPHGFEPLNRLARRNNIPYPSKQHANPIQSAEIIARLAEKKVGYILLPFEDETEIKISRTRSIGPGGWSQQRYSRRMRGEILRITREIEDQLENHDIDYDLETRKTKYGYDNAVFRAYAPLRRLRKIVKPYKGELARVVIQPIRKKRVEFIPASGSRGKITTRERRKSNRGLIVGIDPGHNTGIGILNFAGKIMHVGTLRSVARGDVIREITEIGDPIIIAADVTPPPSFVEKIAKMLKATLYYPDKLLSAMEKKQIVDDFTEDQQRRVKGSHKRDALSAAIKAYHHFEGLLEKINKELQAPEDLPLRNKVKKIVLKEGRNIQETIQLVREQQKKIERPIIKQEEEKREFTELEKRLQEKVESLKELIERQMTQIDNLEDMNQDLTKKLNEAQKERGRLKRKIKRITRKRNQELRRDETIKRKDDEIRFLREKSTNLERELQKYKKIISDLKRMIVMNATKVIVPMKVVREFSREGIEETVERMNIEPYDVVLLMNPSGGGQNTAELLIEKDVRAIVCAENNISDPAMEAFIKANVPVLFDMPIRQIDDIAVTYFDELEQAIKDWEDQRERIQKEKTERKLATLIAEYQSQRKKELKQIYKKTRGKKESDHIK
;
A
#
# COMPACT_ATOMS: atom_id res chain seq x y z
N MET A 1 49.81 30.70 39.30
CA MET A 1 50.91 29.70 39.29
C MET A 1 50.31 28.35 38.97
N ALA A 2 50.58 27.82 37.78
CA ALA A 2 50.01 26.54 37.33
C ALA A 2 51.11 25.49 37.28
N THR A 3 50.98 24.44 38.09
CA THR A 3 51.88 23.28 38.03
C THR A 3 51.36 22.31 36.97
N ILE A 4 52.26 21.75 36.16
CA ILE A 4 51.92 20.82 35.09
C ILE A 4 52.89 19.66 35.14
N ILE A 5 52.37 18.46 34.88
CA ILE A 5 53.19 17.25 34.78
C ILE A 5 53.04 16.72 33.37
N GLY A 6 54.13 16.52 32.65
CA GLY A 6 54.14 15.77 31.40
C GLY A 6 54.72 14.38 31.64
N ILE A 7 54.18 13.38 30.95
CA ILE A 7 54.70 12.01 30.98
C ILE A 7 54.84 11.43 29.58
N ASP A 8 55.84 10.57 29.40
CA ASP A 8 56.07 9.80 28.19
C ASP A 8 56.48 8.35 28.54
N ILE A 9 56.23 7.40 27.66
CA ILE A 9 56.53 5.98 27.89
C ILE A 9 58.02 5.67 27.65
N LEU A 10 58.60 4.80 28.47
CA LEU A 10 59.98 4.35 28.27
C LEU A 10 60.05 3.25 27.17
N PRO A 11 61.03 3.32 26.24
CA PRO A 11 61.26 2.29 25.22
C PRO A 11 61.50 0.91 25.85
N GLY A 12 60.90 -0.14 25.28
CA GLY A 12 61.03 -1.52 25.79
C GLY A 12 60.05 -1.91 26.90
N ALA A 13 59.11 -1.01 27.27
CA ALA A 13 58.02 -1.29 28.21
C ALA A 13 56.63 -1.37 27.55
N SER A 14 56.53 -1.27 26.23
CA SER A 14 55.27 -1.43 25.47
C SER A 14 54.95 -2.91 25.26
N SER A 15 54.11 -3.52 26.10
CA SER A 15 53.68 -4.91 25.93
C SER A 15 52.56 -5.05 24.89
N GLN A 16 52.94 -5.13 23.61
CA GLN A 16 52.12 -5.84 22.61
C GLN A 16 52.57 -7.30 22.41
N LYS A 17 53.63 -7.74 23.10
CA LYS A 17 54.08 -9.13 23.12
C LYS A 17 54.47 -9.48 24.56
N ASP A 18 53.93 -10.59 25.06
CA ASP A 18 54.16 -11.24 26.35
C ASP A 18 53.31 -10.81 27.57
N SER A 19 52.33 -11.69 27.82
CA SER A 19 51.60 -11.90 29.06
C SER A 19 52.54 -12.40 30.17
N SER A 20 53.22 -11.48 30.87
CA SER A 20 53.52 -11.61 32.31
C SER A 20 54.21 -10.36 32.87
N TYR A 21 53.52 -9.64 33.75
CA TYR A 21 54.07 -8.75 34.79
C TYR A 21 55.08 -7.63 34.46
N ARG A 22 55.26 -7.18 33.21
CA ARG A 22 55.94 -5.89 32.95
C ARG A 22 54.95 -4.73 33.01
N THR A 23 55.05 -3.94 34.07
CA THR A 23 54.31 -2.68 34.21
C THR A 23 54.93 -1.61 33.33
N ASN A 24 54.12 -0.90 32.55
CA ASN A 24 54.57 0.24 31.75
C ASN A 24 55.28 1.24 32.68
N ARG A 25 56.49 1.65 32.27
CA ARG A 25 57.26 2.67 32.99
C ARG A 25 57.28 3.95 32.16
N PHE A 26 57.24 5.07 32.86
CA PHE A 26 57.13 6.39 32.26
C PHE A 26 58.25 7.28 32.76
N ALA A 27 58.68 8.23 31.93
CA ALA A 27 59.39 9.42 32.38
C ALA A 27 58.34 10.47 32.78
N ALA A 28 58.63 11.28 33.80
CA ALA A 28 57.76 12.37 34.23
C ALA A 28 58.56 13.64 34.48
N VAL A 29 58.04 14.78 34.01
CA VAL A 29 58.63 16.10 34.23
C VAL A 29 57.58 17.01 34.84
N VAL A 30 57.92 17.65 35.96
CA VAL A 30 57.07 18.62 36.64
C VAL A 30 57.57 20.01 36.31
N ILE A 31 56.69 20.82 35.73
CA ILE A 31 56.93 22.23 35.39
C ILE A 31 56.07 23.11 36.27
N LYS A 32 56.65 24.17 36.81
CA LYS A 32 55.94 25.22 37.53
C LYS A 32 56.45 26.56 37.03
N ASP A 33 55.53 27.40 36.55
CA ASP A 33 55.83 28.74 36.04
C ASP A 33 56.96 28.74 34.98
N ASN A 34 56.84 27.82 34.00
CA ASN A 34 57.77 27.59 32.89
C ASN A 34 59.17 27.03 33.25
N GLU A 35 59.44 26.78 34.54
CA GLU A 35 60.67 26.15 35.05
C GLU A 35 60.45 24.68 35.41
N VAL A 36 61.45 23.84 35.11
CA VAL A 36 61.44 22.41 35.48
C VAL A 36 61.85 22.29 36.95
N ILE A 37 60.96 21.77 37.79
CA ILE A 37 61.18 21.66 39.25
C ILE A 37 61.50 20.23 39.71
N GLU A 38 61.07 19.21 38.95
CA GLU A 38 61.34 17.80 39.29
C GLU A 38 61.30 16.95 38.02
N THR A 39 62.32 16.10 37.83
CA THR A 39 62.40 15.11 36.74
C THR A 39 62.50 13.70 37.31
N VAL A 40 61.74 12.76 36.74
CA VAL A 40 61.71 11.37 37.20
C VAL A 40 61.87 10.44 36.00
N ASP A 41 62.99 9.72 35.93
CA ASP A 41 63.37 8.95 34.75
C ASP A 41 62.53 7.68 34.56
N ALA A 42 62.16 6.99 35.64
CA ALA A 42 61.41 5.74 35.57
C ALA A 42 60.37 5.63 36.70
N THR A 43 59.11 5.85 36.35
CA THR A 43 57.98 5.86 37.28
C THR A 43 56.86 4.91 36.82
N SER A 44 56.07 4.40 37.78
CA SER A 44 54.90 3.58 37.50
C SER A 44 53.62 4.41 37.62
N PRO A 45 52.47 3.96 37.06
CA PRO A 45 51.20 4.69 37.19
C PRO A 45 50.84 5.05 38.64
N LYS A 46 51.11 4.15 39.60
CA LYS A 46 50.91 4.41 41.04
C LYS A 46 51.79 5.55 41.56
N LYS A 47 53.04 5.63 41.11
CA LYS A 47 53.97 6.71 41.50
C LYS A 47 53.61 8.02 40.80
N ILE A 48 53.09 8.01 39.56
CA ILE A 48 52.53 9.19 38.89
C ILE A 48 51.36 9.76 39.71
N ILE A 49 50.45 8.93 40.21
CA ILE A 49 49.36 9.39 41.07
C ILE A 49 49.90 10.05 42.35
N LYS A 50 50.93 9.49 42.97
CA LYS A 50 51.59 10.11 44.13
C LYS A 50 52.21 11.46 43.78
N LEU A 51 52.87 11.55 42.63
CA LEU A 51 53.46 12.80 42.13
C LEU A 51 52.39 13.86 41.88
N CYS A 52 51.26 13.49 41.26
CA CYS A 52 50.12 14.38 41.08
C CYS A 52 49.53 14.85 42.41
N ARG A 53 49.46 13.99 43.44
CA ARG A 53 48.97 14.38 44.78
C ARG A 53 49.95 15.29 45.52
N LYS A 54 51.26 15.15 45.29
CA LYS A 54 52.30 16.00 45.87
C LYS A 54 52.23 17.42 45.31
N HIS A 55 52.04 17.55 43.99
CA HIS A 55 52.17 18.82 43.26
C HIS A 55 50.85 19.45 42.81
N GLU A 56 49.74 18.73 42.95
CA GLU A 56 48.37 19.11 42.52
C GLU A 56 48.34 19.83 41.17
N PRO A 57 48.83 19.21 40.08
CA PRO A 57 48.96 19.90 38.82
C PRO A 57 47.60 20.22 38.22
N LEU A 58 47.53 21.33 37.49
CA LEU A 58 46.37 21.70 36.69
C LEU A 58 46.17 20.68 35.56
N PHE A 59 47.26 20.32 34.89
CA PHE A 59 47.27 19.36 33.80
C PHE A 59 48.28 18.23 34.01
N LEU A 60 47.83 17.00 33.74
CA LEU A 60 48.70 15.86 33.45
C LEU A 60 48.71 15.66 31.93
N GLY A 61 49.79 16.10 31.29
CA GLY A 61 50.03 15.95 29.86
C GLY A 61 50.48 14.54 29.50
N VAL A 62 49.89 13.99 28.44
CA VAL A 62 50.23 12.67 27.89
C VAL A 62 50.32 12.77 26.36
N ASP A 63 51.16 11.93 25.74
CA ASP A 63 51.13 11.73 24.29
C ASP A 63 49.86 10.94 23.92
N ASN A 64 49.75 9.70 24.40
CA ASN A 64 48.57 8.86 24.18
C ASN A 64 48.12 8.21 25.48
N ILE A 65 46.87 8.49 25.91
CA ILE A 65 46.34 7.94 27.16
C ILE A 65 46.29 6.40 27.18
N PHE A 66 46.16 5.77 26.01
CA PHE A 66 46.06 4.31 25.91
C PHE A 66 47.41 3.61 26.06
N GLU A 67 48.51 4.35 26.09
CA GLU A 67 49.83 3.83 26.50
C GLU A 67 49.93 3.70 28.03
N LEU A 68 49.16 4.50 28.76
CA LEU A 68 49.02 4.39 30.20
C LEU A 68 48.25 3.12 30.58
N GLU A 69 47.10 2.92 29.94
CA GLU A 69 46.25 1.73 30.07
C GLU A 69 45.46 1.50 28.78
N SER A 70 45.53 0.29 28.21
CA SER A 70 44.84 -0.04 26.95
C SER A 70 43.31 -0.13 27.09
N ASN A 71 42.81 -0.35 28.30
CA ASN A 71 41.38 -0.49 28.58
C ASN A 71 40.79 0.84 29.08
N SER A 72 39.79 1.36 28.36
CA SER A 72 39.08 2.61 28.71
C SER A 72 38.54 2.62 30.15
N ALA A 73 38.07 1.49 30.68
CA ALA A 73 37.57 1.41 32.06
C ALA A 73 38.70 1.59 33.09
N ARG A 74 39.91 1.08 32.79
CA ARG A 74 41.10 1.25 33.64
C ARG A 74 41.64 2.68 33.55
N VAL A 75 41.58 3.31 32.37
CA VAL A 75 41.88 4.74 32.21
C VAL A 75 40.96 5.58 33.10
N ILE A 76 39.65 5.34 33.08
CA ILE A 76 38.69 6.06 33.94
C ILE A 76 38.98 5.82 35.42
N GLN A 77 39.37 4.58 35.79
CA GLN A 77 39.80 4.27 37.15
C GLN A 77 41.07 5.05 37.54
N PHE A 78 42.07 5.15 36.67
CA PHE A 78 43.26 5.97 36.90
C PHE A 78 42.88 7.44 37.11
N CYS A 79 42.04 8.01 36.25
CA CYS A 79 41.53 9.39 36.39
C CYS A 79 40.84 9.62 37.74
N SER A 80 40.14 8.61 38.29
CA SER A 80 39.41 8.74 39.56
C SER A 80 40.32 8.85 40.78
N GLN A 81 41.60 8.53 40.63
CA GLN A 81 42.60 8.55 41.71
C GLN A 81 43.42 9.84 41.74
N LEU A 82 43.33 10.66 40.69
CA LEU A 82 43.98 11.95 40.56
C LEU A 82 43.36 13.00 41.50
N PRO A 83 44.10 14.09 41.82
CA PRO A 83 43.54 15.21 42.56
C PRO A 83 42.33 15.84 41.83
N LEU A 84 41.37 16.39 42.58
CA LEU A 84 40.11 16.92 42.05
C LEU A 84 40.29 18.05 41.03
N GLY A 85 41.39 18.79 41.11
CA GLY A 85 41.71 19.89 40.19
C GLY A 85 42.46 19.45 38.93
N THR A 86 43.05 18.25 38.94
CA THR A 86 43.92 17.75 37.86
C THR A 86 43.10 17.22 36.69
N ARG A 87 43.37 17.72 35.49
CA ARG A 87 42.79 17.23 34.24
C ARG A 87 43.87 16.58 33.39
N ILE A 88 43.54 15.50 32.69
CA ILE A 88 44.48 14.90 31.74
C ILE A 88 44.32 15.61 30.39
N ILE A 89 45.42 16.00 29.78
CA ILE A 89 45.46 16.59 28.44
C ILE A 89 46.32 15.73 27.52
N GLN A 90 45.73 15.31 26.40
CA GLN A 90 46.41 14.57 25.36
C GLN A 90 46.91 15.55 24.29
N VAL A 91 48.22 15.73 24.19
CA VAL A 91 48.80 16.82 23.39
C VAL A 91 48.83 16.50 21.90
N THR A 92 48.96 15.22 21.53
CA THR A 92 49.12 14.78 20.14
C THR A 92 47.83 14.66 19.34
N GLY A 93 46.69 15.04 19.92
CA GLY A 93 45.39 14.98 19.25
C GLY A 93 44.45 14.01 19.95
N ALA A 94 43.45 13.50 19.24
CA ALA A 94 42.48 12.55 19.78
C ALA A 94 42.03 11.57 18.69
N PRO A 95 41.64 10.33 19.04
CA PRO A 95 41.21 9.33 18.04
C PRO A 95 40.19 9.84 16.99
N PRO A 96 39.21 10.71 17.34
CA PRO A 96 38.26 11.26 16.37
C PRO A 96 38.83 12.32 15.41
N HIS A 97 39.93 13.00 15.78
CA HIS A 97 40.52 14.10 15.03
C HIS A 97 41.82 13.75 14.32
N GLY A 98 42.32 12.53 14.54
CA GLY A 98 43.65 12.14 14.12
C GLY A 98 44.70 12.56 15.14
N PHE A 99 45.91 12.04 14.93
CA PHE A 99 47.07 12.31 15.76
C PHE A 99 48.09 13.11 14.95
N GLU A 100 48.74 14.05 15.61
CA GLU A 100 49.83 14.85 15.09
C GLU A 100 51.13 14.52 15.85
N PRO A 101 52.24 14.24 15.15
CA PRO A 101 53.51 13.94 15.80
C PRO A 101 54.00 15.05 16.74
N LEU A 102 54.56 14.66 17.89
CA LEU A 102 55.03 15.57 18.94
C LEU A 102 56.07 16.59 18.43
N ASN A 103 56.95 16.21 17.50
CA ASN A 103 57.95 17.09 16.91
C ASN A 103 57.32 18.27 16.14
N ARG A 104 56.24 18.02 15.40
CA ARG A 104 55.50 19.03 14.63
C ARG A 104 54.77 19.98 15.58
N LEU A 105 54.16 19.42 16.62
CA LEU A 105 53.48 20.19 17.65
C LEU A 105 54.42 21.09 18.44
N ALA A 106 55.60 20.60 18.80
CA ALA A 106 56.62 21.37 19.49
C ALA A 106 57.07 22.56 18.63
N ARG A 107 57.42 22.30 17.36
CA ARG A 107 57.84 23.34 16.40
C ARG A 107 56.76 24.40 16.20
N ARG A 108 55.51 23.99 15.94
CA ARG A 108 54.36 24.91 15.77
C ARG A 108 54.11 25.77 17.01
N ASN A 109 54.47 25.28 18.19
CA ASN A 109 54.24 26.00 19.45
C ASN A 109 55.46 26.76 19.97
N ASN A 110 56.54 26.88 19.18
CA ASN A 110 57.80 27.48 19.59
C ASN A 110 58.35 26.84 20.87
N ILE A 111 58.36 25.50 20.91
CA ILE A 111 58.97 24.71 21.97
C ILE A 111 60.23 24.05 21.37
N PRO A 112 61.40 24.19 22.02
CA PRO A 112 62.63 23.56 21.55
C PRO A 112 62.44 22.05 21.35
N TYR A 113 62.84 21.55 20.18
CA TYR A 113 62.84 20.12 19.86
C TYR A 113 64.23 19.72 19.37
N PRO A 114 64.81 18.61 19.85
CA PRO A 114 66.15 18.17 19.45
C PRO A 114 66.23 17.98 17.93
N SER A 115 67.21 18.65 17.31
CA SER A 115 67.21 18.90 15.86
C SER A 115 67.73 17.74 15.00
N LYS A 116 68.36 16.72 15.61
CA LYS A 116 69.05 15.62 14.90
C LYS A 116 68.75 14.20 15.45
N GLN A 117 67.96 14.06 16.52
CA GLN A 117 67.61 12.78 17.14
C GLN A 117 66.14 12.81 17.61
N HIS A 118 65.51 11.64 17.72
CA HIS A 118 64.23 11.53 18.45
C HIS A 118 64.44 11.98 19.90
N ALA A 119 63.50 12.77 20.43
CA ALA A 119 63.54 13.18 21.82
C ALA A 119 63.58 11.95 22.73
N ASN A 120 64.46 11.97 23.74
CA ASN A 120 64.43 10.93 24.77
C ASN A 120 63.14 11.07 25.62
N PRO A 121 62.73 10.03 26.38
CA PRO A 121 61.45 10.07 27.10
C PRO A 121 61.31 11.23 28.09
N ILE A 122 62.41 11.70 28.70
CA ILE A 122 62.40 12.84 29.63
C ILE A 122 62.16 14.14 28.84
N GLN A 123 62.86 14.32 27.71
CA GLN A 123 62.69 15.45 26.82
C GLN A 123 61.27 15.47 26.22
N SER A 124 60.74 14.33 25.80
CA SER A 124 59.36 14.19 25.35
C SER A 124 58.37 14.57 26.45
N ALA A 125 58.56 14.08 27.68
CA ALA A 125 57.73 14.43 28.82
C ALA A 125 57.79 15.94 29.13
N GLU A 126 58.95 16.59 29.02
CA GLU A 126 59.07 18.04 29.14
C GLU A 126 58.30 18.78 28.03
N ILE A 127 58.47 18.36 26.77
CA ILE A 127 57.75 18.94 25.63
C ILE A 127 56.24 18.81 25.82
N ILE A 128 55.76 17.65 26.27
CA ILE A 128 54.35 17.39 26.58
C ILE A 128 53.86 18.32 27.68
N ALA A 129 54.63 18.52 28.75
CA ALA A 129 54.29 19.45 29.83
C ALA A 129 54.17 20.89 29.33
N ARG A 130 55.11 21.36 28.50
CA ARG A 130 55.09 22.71 27.91
C ARG A 130 53.94 22.90 26.92
N LEU A 131 53.58 21.88 26.15
CA LEU A 131 52.40 21.90 25.27
C LEU A 131 51.10 21.96 26.08
N ALA A 132 51.03 21.18 27.16
CA ALA A 132 49.89 21.17 28.09
C ALA A 132 49.69 22.54 28.76
N GLU A 133 50.77 23.25 29.10
CA GLU A 133 50.74 24.62 29.63
C GLU A 133 50.08 25.60 28.67
N LYS A 134 50.43 25.49 27.40
CA LYS A 134 49.83 26.27 26.31
C LYS A 134 48.43 25.78 25.93
N LYS A 135 47.84 24.82 26.66
CA LYS A 135 46.53 24.20 26.41
C LYS A 135 46.41 23.64 24.98
N VAL A 136 47.49 23.04 24.48
CA VAL A 136 47.51 22.39 23.17
C VAL A 136 47.04 20.94 23.31
N GLY A 137 46.11 20.54 22.44
CA GLY A 137 45.56 19.18 22.39
C GLY A 137 44.15 19.08 22.97
N TYR A 138 43.84 17.94 23.58
CA TYR A 138 42.48 17.59 24.01
C TYR A 138 42.42 17.15 25.47
N ILE A 139 41.48 17.70 26.24
CA ILE A 139 41.24 17.31 27.62
C ILE A 139 40.32 16.08 27.65
N LEU A 140 40.68 15.12 28.49
CA LEU A 140 39.87 13.92 28.72
C LEU A 140 38.71 14.23 29.67
N LEU A 141 37.53 13.74 29.32
CA LEU A 141 36.31 13.73 30.15
C LEU A 141 35.93 12.28 30.48
N PRO A 142 36.45 11.73 31.59
CA PRO A 142 36.18 10.34 32.00
C PRO A 142 34.91 10.19 32.85
N PHE A 143 34.34 11.29 33.33
CA PHE A 143 33.18 11.31 34.22
C PHE A 143 32.03 12.11 33.61
N GLU A 144 30.81 11.74 33.97
CA GLU A 144 29.63 12.56 33.73
C GLU A 144 29.62 13.79 34.65
N ASP A 145 28.85 14.81 34.29
CA ASP A 145 28.58 15.98 35.15
C ASP A 145 27.56 15.64 36.26
N GLU A 146 27.63 14.41 36.77
CA GLU A 146 26.79 13.83 37.81
C GLU A 146 27.68 13.19 38.88
N THR A 147 27.26 13.28 40.13
CA THR A 147 27.99 12.72 41.26
C THR A 147 27.07 11.87 42.13
N GLU A 148 27.54 10.69 42.48
CA GLU A 148 26.87 9.78 43.39
C GLU A 148 27.32 10.04 44.83
N ILE A 149 26.37 10.27 45.74
CA ILE A 149 26.57 10.31 47.19
C ILE A 149 25.93 9.06 47.78
N LYS A 150 26.75 8.13 48.25
CA LYS A 150 26.30 6.88 48.86
C LYS A 150 26.45 6.93 50.38
N ILE A 151 25.31 6.94 51.08
CA ILE A 151 25.25 6.75 52.52
C ILE A 151 25.01 5.27 52.80
N SER A 152 25.95 4.65 53.51
CA SER A 152 25.90 3.23 53.84
C SER A 152 26.42 2.98 55.25
N ARG A 153 26.07 1.82 55.80
CA ARG A 153 26.65 1.33 57.06
C ARG A 153 28.17 1.15 56.96
N THR A 154 28.89 1.46 58.04
CA THR A 154 30.35 1.29 58.11
C THR A 154 30.76 -0.19 58.22
N ARG A 155 29.94 -1.02 58.90
CA ARG A 155 30.17 -2.46 59.11
C ARG A 155 28.97 -3.29 58.68
N SER A 156 29.21 -4.51 58.21
CA SER A 156 28.15 -5.50 57.96
C SER A 156 27.62 -6.06 59.28
N ILE A 157 26.31 -6.32 59.32
CA ILE A 157 25.66 -6.96 60.46
C ILE A 157 25.81 -8.47 60.24
N GLY A 158 26.54 -9.16 61.12
CA GLY A 158 26.68 -10.64 61.10
C GLY A 158 25.44 -11.35 61.68
N PRO A 159 25.46 -12.68 61.87
CA PRO A 159 24.37 -13.41 62.52
C PRO A 159 24.41 -13.32 64.06
N GLY A 160 23.39 -12.71 64.70
CA GLY A 160 22.96 -13.02 66.07
C GLY A 160 23.16 -11.97 67.18
N GLY A 161 22.14 -11.83 68.07
CA GLY A 161 22.21 -11.16 69.38
C GLY A 161 21.17 -10.05 69.64
N TRP A 162 20.67 -9.92 70.88
CA TRP A 162 19.75 -8.83 71.29
C TRP A 162 20.39 -7.43 71.20
N SER A 163 21.69 -7.33 71.49
CA SER A 163 22.49 -6.11 71.32
C SER A 163 22.61 -5.68 69.85
N GLN A 164 22.57 -6.65 68.93
CA GLN A 164 22.71 -6.42 67.51
C GLN A 164 21.48 -5.75 66.89
N GLN A 165 20.28 -6.09 67.36
CA GLN A 165 19.06 -5.39 66.92
C GLN A 165 19.07 -3.92 67.35
N ARG A 166 19.51 -3.61 68.58
CA ARG A 166 19.66 -2.22 69.05
C ARG A 166 20.68 -1.45 68.21
N TYR A 167 21.84 -2.06 67.94
CA TYR A 167 22.87 -1.49 67.08
C TYR A 167 22.35 -1.21 65.66
N SER A 168 21.63 -2.17 65.05
CA SER A 168 21.03 -2.03 63.72
C SER A 168 20.02 -0.88 63.66
N ARG A 169 19.17 -0.72 64.69
CA ARG A 169 18.22 0.40 64.78
C ARG A 169 18.94 1.75 64.87
N ARG A 170 19.93 1.87 65.76
CA ARG A 170 20.72 3.11 65.90
C ARG A 170 21.43 3.47 64.60
N MET A 171 22.01 2.48 63.91
CA MET A 171 22.64 2.65 62.61
C MET A 171 21.65 3.14 61.54
N ARG A 172 20.46 2.54 61.44
CA ARG A 172 19.43 2.97 60.48
C ARG A 172 18.91 4.38 60.74
N GLY A 173 18.79 4.76 62.02
CA GLY A 173 18.45 6.12 62.42
C GLY A 173 19.55 7.11 62.06
N GLU A 174 20.82 6.74 62.25
CA GLU A 174 21.98 7.54 61.83
C GLU A 174 21.99 7.78 60.32
N ILE A 175 21.78 6.73 59.51
CA ILE A 175 21.72 6.86 58.04
C ILE A 175 20.57 7.79 57.66
N LEU A 176 19.39 7.65 58.25
CA LEU A 176 18.25 8.53 57.98
C LEU A 176 18.59 10.01 58.30
N ARG A 177 19.23 10.27 59.44
CA ARG A 177 19.62 11.64 59.83
C ARG A 177 20.59 12.24 58.82
N ILE A 178 21.64 11.52 58.48
CA ILE A 178 22.64 11.98 57.49
C ILE A 178 22.00 12.16 56.11
N THR A 179 21.09 11.27 55.70
CA THR A 179 20.36 11.42 54.43
C THR A 179 19.60 12.74 54.40
N ARG A 180 18.84 13.07 55.45
CA ARG A 180 18.09 14.34 55.51
C ARG A 180 19.00 15.56 55.53
N GLU A 181 20.08 15.51 56.30
CA GLU A 181 21.06 16.61 56.34
C GLU A 181 21.66 16.89 54.95
N ILE A 182 22.01 15.83 54.21
CA ILE A 182 22.52 15.95 52.84
C ILE A 182 21.41 16.44 51.89
N GLU A 183 20.19 15.96 52.07
CA GLU A 183 19.03 16.41 51.29
C GLU A 183 18.83 17.93 51.41
N ASP A 184 18.76 18.44 52.64
CA ASP A 184 18.63 19.86 52.93
C ASP A 184 19.81 20.66 52.36
N GLN A 185 21.04 20.14 52.46
CA GLN A 185 22.23 20.78 51.88
C GLN A 185 22.14 20.91 50.36
N LEU A 186 21.61 19.90 49.65
CA LEU A 186 21.45 19.93 48.20
C LEU A 186 20.34 20.90 47.77
N GLU A 187 19.20 20.87 48.45
CA GLU A 187 18.07 21.76 48.18
C GLU A 187 18.45 23.23 48.42
N ASN A 188 19.11 23.53 49.54
CA ASN A 188 19.56 24.88 49.88
C ASN A 188 20.56 25.47 48.87
N HIS A 189 21.23 24.63 48.07
CA HIS A 189 22.20 25.05 47.05
C HIS A 189 21.68 24.89 45.62
N ASP A 190 20.37 24.64 45.45
CA ASP A 190 19.69 24.43 44.17
C ASP A 190 20.40 23.35 43.32
N ILE A 191 20.71 22.22 43.94
CA ILE A 191 21.26 21.04 43.26
C ILE A 191 20.18 19.97 43.18
N ASP A 192 19.67 19.74 41.97
CA ASP A 192 18.71 18.68 41.71
C ASP A 192 19.37 17.29 41.88
N TYR A 193 18.60 16.32 42.36
CA TYR A 193 19.08 14.97 42.64
C TYR A 193 17.98 13.92 42.50
N ASP A 194 18.40 12.68 42.24
CA ASP A 194 17.57 11.48 42.46
C ASP A 194 17.99 10.77 43.74
N LEU A 195 17.02 10.47 44.61
CA LEU A 195 17.25 9.79 45.87
C LEU A 195 16.65 8.37 45.85
N GLU A 196 17.52 7.37 45.90
CA GLU A 196 17.15 5.97 46.08
C GLU A 196 17.39 5.55 47.54
N THR A 197 16.35 5.04 48.22
CA THR A 197 16.44 4.62 49.62
C THR A 197 15.90 3.21 49.81
N ARG A 198 16.56 2.44 50.67
CA ARG A 198 15.98 1.19 51.21
C ARG A 198 15.38 1.47 52.58
N LYS A 199 14.06 1.71 52.59
CA LYS A 199 13.31 2.04 53.81
C LYS A 199 13.08 0.80 54.68
N THR A 200 13.18 0.99 55.99
CA THR A 200 12.89 -0.03 57.02
C THR A 200 12.05 0.59 58.14
N LYS A 201 11.50 -0.24 59.03
CA LYS A 201 10.72 0.22 60.19
C LYS A 201 11.44 1.25 61.08
N TYR A 202 12.78 1.27 61.08
CA TYR A 202 13.59 2.05 62.01
C TYR A 202 14.53 3.07 61.32
N GLY A 203 14.28 3.39 60.05
CA GLY A 203 15.13 4.29 59.25
C GLY A 203 15.56 3.66 57.93
N TYR A 204 16.74 4.03 57.42
CA TYR A 204 17.24 3.56 56.12
C TYR A 204 18.39 2.56 56.26
N ASP A 205 18.37 1.48 55.46
CA ASP A 205 19.52 0.55 55.38
C ASP A 205 20.68 1.18 54.57
N ASN A 206 20.32 1.93 53.53
CA ASN A 206 21.22 2.72 52.71
C ASN A 206 20.42 3.79 51.95
N ALA A 207 21.11 4.86 51.56
CA ALA A 207 20.59 5.91 50.69
C ALA A 207 21.64 6.25 49.64
N VAL A 208 21.20 6.49 48.42
CA VAL A 208 22.05 6.91 47.31
C VAL A 208 21.43 8.13 46.66
N PHE A 209 22.13 9.26 46.70
CA PHE A 209 21.81 10.40 45.88
C PHE A 209 22.59 10.33 44.58
N ARG A 210 21.93 10.61 43.46
CA ARG A 210 22.58 11.01 42.20
C ARG A 210 22.31 12.49 42.01
N ALA A 211 23.30 13.31 42.36
CA ALA A 211 23.22 14.76 42.25
C ALA A 211 23.69 15.21 40.86
N TYR A 212 22.91 16.09 40.22
CA TYR A 212 23.19 16.66 38.90
C TYR A 212 24.18 17.82 38.99
N ALA A 213 25.35 17.53 39.55
CA ALA A 213 26.46 18.46 39.68
C ALA A 213 27.82 17.74 39.59
N PRO A 214 28.85 18.39 39.03
CA PRO A 214 30.20 17.83 38.99
C PRO A 214 30.80 17.73 40.40
N LEU A 215 31.63 16.71 40.61
CA LEU A 215 32.23 16.38 41.91
C LEU A 215 32.92 17.57 42.58
N ARG A 216 33.58 18.44 41.80
CA ARG A 216 34.27 19.63 42.32
C ARG A 216 33.31 20.65 42.94
N ARG A 217 32.11 20.82 42.39
CA ARG A 217 31.05 21.67 42.98
C ARG A 217 30.50 21.00 44.21
N LEU A 218 30.16 19.71 44.12
CA LEU A 218 29.52 18.97 45.20
C LEU A 218 30.39 18.83 46.44
N ARG A 219 31.71 18.63 46.27
CA ARG A 219 32.69 18.54 47.36
C ARG A 219 32.84 19.82 48.20
N LYS A 220 32.32 20.96 47.73
CA LYS A 220 32.26 22.19 48.54
C LYS A 220 31.10 22.19 49.52
N ILE A 221 30.03 21.46 49.20
CA ILE A 221 28.77 21.42 49.93
C ILE A 221 28.76 20.19 50.85
N VAL A 222 28.91 19.00 50.26
CA VAL A 222 28.91 17.73 50.99
C VAL A 222 30.33 17.20 51.11
N LYS A 223 30.76 16.90 52.34
CA LYS A 223 32.06 16.28 52.62
C LYS A 223 31.90 14.77 52.81
N PRO A 224 32.87 13.95 52.38
CA PRO A 224 32.89 12.55 52.78
C PRO A 224 32.97 12.44 54.28
N TYR A 225 32.25 11.48 54.82
CA TYR A 225 32.15 11.25 56.24
C TYR A 225 32.38 9.76 56.52
N LYS A 226 33.11 9.45 57.58
CA LYS A 226 33.31 8.06 58.03
C LYS A 226 33.17 8.03 59.55
N GLY A 227 31.94 7.79 60.00
CA GLY A 227 31.62 7.58 61.41
C GLY A 227 31.63 6.10 61.80
N GLU A 228 31.32 5.85 63.06
CA GLU A 228 31.25 4.50 63.64
C GLU A 228 30.12 3.66 63.00
N LEU A 229 28.94 4.26 62.83
CA LEU A 229 27.73 3.58 62.37
C LEU A 229 27.51 3.71 60.85
N ALA A 230 27.80 4.89 60.30
CA ALA A 230 27.54 5.23 58.90
C ALA A 230 28.75 5.90 58.24
N ARG A 231 28.83 5.75 56.92
CA ARG A 231 29.80 6.40 56.05
C ARG A 231 29.12 7.01 54.83
N VAL A 232 29.66 8.13 54.37
CA VAL A 232 29.26 8.86 53.17
C VAL A 232 30.41 8.81 52.17
N VAL A 233 30.16 8.18 51.03
CA VAL A 233 31.11 8.10 49.91
C VAL A 233 30.59 8.98 48.79
N ILE A 234 31.43 9.90 48.32
CA ILE A 234 31.10 10.81 47.23
C ILE A 234 32.03 10.50 46.05
N GLN A 235 31.44 10.05 44.94
CA GLN A 235 32.18 9.63 43.75
C GLN A 235 31.51 10.13 42.46
N PRO A 236 32.28 10.52 41.44
CA PRO A 236 31.72 10.94 40.16
C PRO A 236 31.17 9.74 39.40
N ILE A 237 30.11 9.93 38.61
CA ILE A 237 29.59 8.87 37.74
C ILE A 237 30.55 8.68 36.57
N ARG A 238 30.95 7.42 36.33
CA ARG A 238 31.91 7.05 35.28
C ARG A 238 31.19 6.98 33.92
N LYS A 239 31.80 7.56 32.88
CA LYS A 239 31.32 7.38 31.51
C LYS A 239 31.54 5.94 31.05
N LYS A 240 30.76 5.47 30.07
CA LYS A 240 31.01 4.17 29.39
C LYS A 240 32.32 4.19 28.61
N ARG A 241 32.67 5.35 28.02
CA ARG A 241 33.88 5.60 27.23
C ARG A 241 34.42 6.98 27.56
N VAL A 242 35.73 7.16 27.41
CA VAL A 242 36.39 8.46 27.63
C VAL A 242 36.09 9.38 26.44
N GLU A 243 35.63 10.60 26.73
CA GLU A 243 35.43 11.64 25.72
C GLU A 243 36.59 12.64 25.70
N PHE A 244 36.77 13.35 24.59
CA PHE A 244 37.86 14.31 24.38
C PHE A 244 37.30 15.66 23.95
N ILE A 245 37.76 16.75 24.58
CA ILE A 245 37.38 18.13 24.24
C ILE A 245 38.61 18.98 23.91
N PRO A 246 38.56 19.90 22.94
CA PRO A 246 39.68 20.79 22.68
C PRO A 246 40.07 21.58 23.93
N ALA A 247 41.37 21.61 24.24
CA ALA A 247 41.90 22.30 25.41
C ALA A 247 41.94 23.84 25.25
N SER A 248 41.98 24.34 24.01
CA SER A 248 42.05 25.77 23.67
C SER A 248 40.80 26.58 24.02
N GLY A 249 39.70 25.95 24.40
CA GLY A 249 38.43 26.63 24.70
C GLY A 249 37.70 27.19 23.47
N SER A 250 38.27 27.04 22.26
CA SER A 250 37.55 27.22 21.01
C SER A 250 36.29 26.37 21.07
N ARG A 251 35.12 26.91 20.67
CA ARG A 251 33.81 26.22 20.66
C ARG A 251 33.74 25.06 19.65
N GLY A 252 34.79 24.23 19.55
CA GLY A 252 34.74 22.93 18.93
C GLY A 252 33.91 22.02 19.84
N LYS A 253 32.69 21.74 19.41
CA LYS A 253 31.81 20.72 19.98
C LYS A 253 32.65 19.49 20.38
N ILE A 254 32.45 18.98 21.60
CA ILE A 254 32.91 17.65 22.04
C ILE A 254 32.70 16.68 20.88
N THR A 255 33.77 16.12 20.33
CA THR A 255 33.73 15.35 19.08
C THR A 255 34.29 13.99 19.36
N THR A 256 33.58 13.21 20.18
CA THR A 256 33.61 11.77 20.00
C THR A 256 33.01 11.47 18.62
N ARG A 257 33.47 10.43 17.92
CA ARG A 257 32.73 9.86 16.77
C ARG A 257 31.23 9.64 17.07
N GLU A 258 30.88 9.54 18.36
CA GLU A 258 29.54 9.40 18.93
C GLU A 258 28.76 10.73 19.05
N ARG A 259 29.43 11.90 19.00
CA ARG A 259 28.78 13.21 18.81
C ARG A 259 28.66 13.60 17.34
N ARG A 260 28.61 12.61 16.44
CA ARG A 260 27.71 12.65 15.26
C ARG A 260 26.24 12.69 15.74
N LYS A 261 25.93 13.52 16.75
CA LYS A 261 24.58 13.74 17.25
C LYS A 261 23.83 14.27 16.06
N SER A 262 22.95 13.44 15.52
CA SER A 262 22.08 13.91 14.46
C SER A 262 21.36 15.11 15.07
N ASN A 263 21.41 16.25 14.40
CA ASN A 263 20.69 17.44 14.86
C ASN A 263 19.19 17.25 14.60
N ARG A 264 18.72 16.00 14.56
CA ARG A 264 17.34 15.58 14.41
C ARG A 264 16.60 15.97 15.68
N GLY A 265 15.48 16.67 15.48
CA GLY A 265 14.55 16.93 16.57
C GLY A 265 13.76 15.68 16.87
N LEU A 266 13.66 15.36 18.16
CA LEU A 266 12.99 14.16 18.65
C LEU A 266 11.75 14.52 19.48
N ILE A 267 10.74 13.68 19.36
CA ILE A 267 9.55 13.62 20.21
C ILE A 267 9.68 12.35 21.04
N VAL A 268 9.75 12.49 22.36
CA VAL A 268 10.09 11.39 23.27
C VAL A 268 8.96 11.19 24.26
N GLY A 269 8.38 10.00 24.29
CA GLY A 269 7.46 9.58 25.34
C GLY A 269 8.17 8.77 26.42
N ILE A 270 7.85 9.07 27.68
CA ILE A 270 8.47 8.45 28.86
C ILE A 270 7.35 7.92 29.76
N ASP A 271 7.41 6.63 30.07
CA ASP A 271 6.57 5.99 31.09
C ASP A 271 7.44 5.64 32.31
N PRO A 272 7.37 6.41 33.41
CA PRO A 272 8.25 6.22 34.56
C PRO A 272 7.82 5.04 35.44
N GLY A 273 8.81 4.36 36.02
CA GLY A 273 8.59 3.25 36.96
C GLY A 273 9.86 2.44 37.17
N HIS A 274 9.74 1.29 37.85
CA HIS A 274 10.88 0.38 38.02
C HIS A 274 11.47 -0.06 36.67
N ASN A 275 10.60 -0.24 35.67
CA ASN A 275 10.99 -0.33 34.26
C ASN A 275 10.49 0.95 33.57
N THR A 276 11.38 1.90 33.30
CA THR A 276 11.02 3.12 32.58
C THR A 276 10.92 2.82 31.09
N GLY A 277 9.74 3.01 30.50
CA GLY A 277 9.51 2.89 29.07
C GLY A 277 9.98 4.14 28.33
N ILE A 278 10.60 3.96 27.16
CA ILE A 278 11.04 5.06 26.28
C ILE A 278 10.56 4.78 24.86
N GLY A 279 9.82 5.74 24.28
CA GLY A 279 9.44 5.75 22.87
C GLY A 279 9.91 7.03 22.20
N ILE A 280 10.60 6.93 21.06
CA ILE A 280 11.21 8.09 20.39
C ILE A 280 10.77 8.13 18.93
N LEU A 281 10.23 9.27 18.52
CA LEU A 281 9.86 9.61 17.15
C LEU A 281 10.69 10.79 16.63
N ASN A 282 10.88 10.89 15.31
CA ASN A 282 11.33 12.12 14.66
C ASN A 282 10.12 13.03 14.31
N PHE A 283 10.39 14.19 13.72
CA PHE A 283 9.33 15.12 13.28
C PHE A 283 8.48 14.65 12.10
N ALA A 284 8.88 13.59 11.40
CA ALA A 284 8.08 12.93 10.37
C ALA A 284 7.20 11.80 10.96
N GLY A 285 7.24 11.58 12.29
CA GLY A 285 6.48 10.52 12.95
C GLY A 285 6.97 9.11 12.62
N LYS A 286 8.28 8.93 12.38
CA LYS A 286 8.93 7.63 12.28
C LYS A 286 9.51 7.23 13.63
N ILE A 287 9.32 5.96 13.98
CA ILE A 287 9.85 5.38 15.22
C ILE A 287 11.37 5.21 15.11
N MET A 288 12.10 5.97 15.92
CA MET A 288 13.56 5.91 16.03
C MET A 288 13.98 4.84 17.03
N HIS A 289 13.31 4.79 18.19
CA HIS A 289 13.65 3.86 19.26
C HIS A 289 12.42 3.51 20.11
N VAL A 290 12.35 2.27 20.57
CA VAL A 290 11.38 1.82 21.58
C VAL A 290 12.07 0.84 22.52
N GLY A 291 12.16 1.21 23.79
CA GLY A 291 12.98 0.52 24.78
C GLY A 291 12.42 0.58 26.19
N THR A 292 13.07 -0.14 27.09
CA THR A 292 12.79 -0.12 28.53
C THR A 292 14.11 -0.12 29.27
N LEU A 293 14.24 0.74 30.28
CA LEU A 293 15.38 0.82 31.15
C LEU A 293 14.99 0.39 32.58
N ARG A 294 15.83 -0.40 33.25
CA ARG A 294 15.57 -0.94 34.59
C ARG A 294 16.27 -0.12 35.66
N SER A 295 15.54 0.26 36.71
CA SER A 295 16.08 0.97 37.89
C SER A 295 17.00 2.15 37.51
N VAL A 296 16.53 3.00 36.60
CA VAL A 296 17.34 4.09 36.05
C VAL A 296 17.06 5.43 36.74
N ALA A 297 18.10 6.25 36.82
CA ALA A 297 17.99 7.66 37.19
C ALA A 297 17.66 8.52 35.97
N ARG A 298 17.25 9.77 36.18
CA ARG A 298 16.91 10.68 35.06
C ARG A 298 18.11 10.90 34.13
N GLY A 299 19.32 10.96 34.67
CA GLY A 299 20.57 11.07 33.89
C GLY A 299 20.77 9.91 32.90
N ASP A 300 20.38 8.68 33.27
CA ASP A 300 20.49 7.52 32.37
C ASP A 300 19.52 7.64 31.19
N VAL A 301 18.28 8.09 31.45
CA VAL A 301 17.26 8.34 30.42
C VAL A 301 17.71 9.46 29.47
N ILE A 302 18.23 10.56 30.01
CA ILE A 302 18.77 11.69 29.24
C ILE A 302 19.91 11.24 28.33
N ARG A 303 20.82 10.38 28.82
CA ARG A 303 21.90 9.83 27.99
C ARG A 303 21.36 9.01 26.82
N GLU A 304 20.47 8.06 27.08
CA GLU A 304 19.85 7.22 26.03
C GLU A 304 19.16 8.07 24.95
N ILE A 305 18.40 9.09 25.35
CA ILE A 305 17.72 9.99 24.42
C ILE A 305 18.73 10.80 23.60
N THR A 306 19.72 11.38 24.26
CA THR A 306 20.66 12.31 23.62
C THR A 306 21.77 11.63 22.82
N GLU A 307 21.94 10.31 22.95
CA GLU A 307 22.71 9.46 22.03
C GLU A 307 22.02 9.39 20.64
N ILE A 308 20.68 9.47 20.58
CA ILE A 308 19.91 9.36 19.34
C ILE A 308 19.77 10.73 18.63
N GLY A 309 19.48 11.79 19.39
CA GLY A 309 19.24 13.13 18.82
C GLY A 309 18.93 14.20 19.87
N ASP A 310 18.35 15.31 19.42
CA ASP A 310 17.99 16.45 20.29
C ASP A 310 16.52 16.33 20.72
N PRO A 311 16.23 16.06 22.01
CA PRO A 311 14.87 16.01 22.52
C PRO A 311 14.22 17.39 22.51
N ILE A 312 13.17 17.54 21.72
CA ILE A 312 12.43 18.80 21.56
C ILE A 312 11.15 18.74 22.36
N ILE A 313 10.46 17.60 22.32
CA ILE A 313 9.24 17.35 23.08
C ILE A 313 9.45 16.14 23.97
N ILE A 314 9.06 16.28 25.24
CA ILE A 314 9.01 15.20 26.22
C ILE A 314 7.54 14.98 26.58
N ALA A 315 7.05 13.77 26.46
CA ALA A 315 5.65 13.42 26.58
C ALA A 315 5.41 12.40 27.70
N ALA A 316 4.34 12.61 28.46
CA ALA A 316 3.79 11.64 29.41
C ALA A 316 2.43 11.13 28.92
N ASP A 317 2.04 9.93 29.36
CA ASP A 317 0.76 9.28 29.04
C ASP A 317 -0.35 9.59 30.06
N VAL A 318 -0.03 10.30 31.15
CA VAL A 318 -0.93 10.61 32.26
C VAL A 318 -1.00 12.12 32.54
N THR A 319 -2.10 12.54 33.17
CA THR A 319 -2.33 13.92 33.63
C THR A 319 -2.72 13.93 35.11
N PRO A 320 -2.08 14.78 35.94
CA PRO A 320 -0.90 15.59 35.64
C PRO A 320 0.34 14.71 35.32
N PRO A 321 1.35 15.25 34.63
CA PRO A 321 2.54 14.48 34.27
C PRO A 321 3.34 14.08 35.52
N PRO A 322 4.01 12.91 35.53
CA PRO A 322 4.80 12.51 36.68
C PRO A 322 6.02 13.42 36.87
N SER A 323 6.38 13.72 38.12
CA SER A 323 7.53 14.60 38.45
C SER A 323 8.85 14.18 37.79
N PHE A 324 9.05 12.86 37.60
CA PHE A 324 10.20 12.32 36.87
C PHE A 324 10.28 12.86 35.43
N VAL A 325 9.15 12.91 34.72
CA VAL A 325 9.05 13.38 33.33
C VAL A 325 9.17 14.91 33.27
N GLU A 326 8.52 15.63 34.19
CA GLU A 326 8.63 17.09 34.30
C GLU A 326 10.08 17.55 34.48
N LYS A 327 10.80 16.92 35.41
CA LYS A 327 12.19 17.25 35.67
C LYS A 327 13.09 16.94 34.48
N ILE A 328 12.86 15.82 33.77
CA ILE A 328 13.59 15.51 32.52
C ILE A 328 13.35 16.59 31.46
N ALA A 329 12.10 17.02 31.26
CA ALA A 329 11.76 18.07 30.30
C ALA A 329 12.48 19.39 30.65
N LYS A 330 12.49 19.78 31.94
CA LYS A 330 13.20 20.97 32.43
C LYS A 330 14.72 20.88 32.19
N MET A 331 15.34 19.74 32.53
CA MET A 331 16.78 19.51 32.34
C MET A 331 17.19 19.58 30.86
N LEU A 332 16.34 19.06 29.96
CA LEU A 332 16.57 19.05 28.52
C LEU A 332 16.16 20.35 27.82
N LYS A 333 15.50 21.28 28.54
CA LYS A 333 14.84 22.46 27.95
C LYS A 333 13.93 22.07 26.78
N ALA A 334 13.15 21.02 27.01
CA ALA A 334 12.21 20.45 26.06
C ALA A 334 10.78 20.80 26.47
N THR A 335 9.90 20.90 25.48
CA THR A 335 8.48 21.20 25.71
C THR A 335 7.81 19.96 26.28
N LEU A 336 7.16 20.11 27.44
CA LEU A 336 6.43 19.03 28.10
C LEU A 336 5.03 18.89 27.48
N TYR A 337 4.65 17.68 27.13
CA TYR A 337 3.31 17.34 26.65
C TYR A 337 2.69 16.24 27.52
N TYR A 338 1.40 16.34 27.78
CA TYR A 338 0.60 15.31 28.42
C TYR A 338 -0.86 15.44 27.96
N PRO A 339 -1.65 14.36 27.94
CA PRO A 339 -3.02 14.41 27.44
C PRO A 339 -3.97 15.12 28.42
N ASP A 340 -5.02 15.77 27.91
CA ASP A 340 -6.06 16.42 28.76
C ASP A 340 -6.87 15.41 29.58
N LYS A 341 -7.00 14.19 29.08
CA LYS A 341 -7.73 13.08 29.73
C LYS A 341 -6.86 11.84 29.81
N LEU A 342 -6.96 11.15 30.93
CA LEU A 342 -6.35 9.83 31.15
C LEU A 342 -6.87 8.83 30.12
N LEU A 343 -5.96 8.04 29.57
CA LEU A 343 -6.29 7.01 28.58
C LEU A 343 -6.32 5.65 29.23
N SER A 344 -7.31 4.85 28.83
CA SER A 344 -7.35 3.44 29.13
C SER A 344 -6.20 2.68 28.45
N ALA A 345 -5.81 1.54 29.02
CA ALA A 345 -4.80 0.67 28.42
C ALA A 345 -5.21 0.16 27.02
N MET A 346 -6.51 0.03 26.77
CA MET A 346 -7.04 -0.38 25.46
C MET A 346 -6.87 0.71 24.41
N GLU A 347 -7.18 1.97 24.74
CA GLU A 347 -6.96 3.11 23.83
C GLU A 347 -5.48 3.29 23.51
N LYS A 348 -4.59 3.20 24.52
CA LYS A 348 -3.14 3.28 24.29
C LYS A 348 -2.65 2.18 23.34
N LYS A 349 -3.17 0.95 23.52
CA LYS A 349 -2.85 -0.16 22.64
C LYS A 349 -3.34 0.11 21.21
N GLN A 350 -4.56 0.59 21.05
CA GLN A 350 -5.13 0.89 19.74
C GLN A 350 -4.34 1.98 19.01
N ILE A 351 -3.97 3.07 19.69
CA ILE A 351 -3.12 4.13 19.12
C ILE A 351 -1.80 3.56 18.59
N VAL A 352 -1.15 2.69 19.37
CA VAL A 352 0.12 2.08 18.96
C VAL A 352 -0.08 1.09 17.81
N ASP A 353 -1.11 0.26 17.87
CA ASP A 353 -1.40 -0.75 16.85
C ASP A 353 -1.73 -0.06 15.50
N ASP A 354 -2.61 0.95 15.51
CA ASP A 354 -2.99 1.74 14.33
C ASP A 354 -1.77 2.47 13.72
N PHE A 355 -0.89 3.01 14.55
CA PHE A 355 0.31 3.72 14.09
C PHE A 355 1.41 2.78 13.56
N THR A 356 1.46 1.54 14.06
CA THR A 356 2.48 0.55 13.69
C THR A 356 2.05 -0.42 12.60
N GLU A 357 0.77 -0.41 12.21
CA GLU A 357 0.21 -1.25 11.15
C GLU A 357 1.00 -1.06 9.83
N ASP A 358 1.32 0.18 9.49
CA ASP A 358 2.07 0.52 8.27
C ASP A 358 3.58 0.24 8.38
N GLN A 359 4.12 0.04 9.59
CA GLN A 359 5.56 -0.21 9.84
C GLN A 359 5.88 -1.67 10.18
N GLN A 360 4.90 -2.58 10.15
CA GLN A 360 5.04 -4.02 10.45
C GLN A 360 5.75 -4.31 11.79
N ARG A 361 5.60 -3.44 12.80
CA ARG A 361 6.39 -3.51 14.04
C ARG A 361 5.50 -3.67 15.26
N ARG A 362 5.28 -4.90 15.70
CA ARG A 362 4.55 -5.18 16.96
C ARG A 362 5.40 -4.83 18.18
N VAL A 363 4.90 -3.90 19.00
CA VAL A 363 5.54 -3.51 20.27
C VAL A 363 5.05 -4.40 21.41
N LYS A 364 5.98 -5.18 21.99
CA LYS A 364 5.69 -6.04 23.15
C LYS A 364 6.02 -5.33 24.47
N GLY A 365 5.15 -5.48 25.47
CA GLY A 365 5.30 -4.90 26.82
C GLY A 365 4.39 -3.69 27.06
N SER A 366 3.82 -3.56 28.26
CA SER A 366 2.96 -2.41 28.64
C SER A 366 3.75 -1.10 28.62
N HIS A 367 4.85 -1.01 29.37
CA HIS A 367 5.64 0.23 29.48
C HIS A 367 6.14 0.78 28.14
N LYS A 368 6.55 -0.11 27.22
CA LYS A 368 6.97 0.28 25.87
C LYS A 368 5.81 0.87 25.06
N ARG A 369 4.62 0.28 25.19
CA ARG A 369 3.41 0.75 24.51
C ARG A 369 2.94 2.06 25.10
N ASP A 370 2.96 2.21 26.42
CA ASP A 370 2.52 3.42 27.11
C ASP A 370 3.44 4.60 26.76
N ALA A 371 4.76 4.41 26.82
CA ALA A 371 5.74 5.41 26.39
C ALA A 371 5.61 5.77 24.90
N LEU A 372 5.44 4.78 24.02
CA LEU A 372 5.25 5.06 22.59
C LEU A 372 3.91 5.77 22.32
N SER A 373 2.84 5.40 23.01
CA SER A 373 1.53 6.04 22.92
C SER A 373 1.61 7.52 23.30
N ALA A 374 2.34 7.85 24.38
CA ALA A 374 2.62 9.25 24.75
C ALA A 374 3.32 10.01 23.63
N ALA A 375 4.36 9.42 23.02
CA ALA A 375 5.09 10.03 21.92
C ALA A 375 4.21 10.25 20.67
N ILE A 376 3.39 9.27 20.31
CA ILE A 376 2.46 9.33 19.16
C ILE A 376 1.41 10.42 19.38
N LYS A 377 0.84 10.51 20.59
CA LYS A 377 -0.10 11.57 20.92
C LYS A 377 0.51 12.96 20.85
N ALA A 378 1.73 13.12 21.36
CA ALA A 378 2.46 14.36 21.22
C ALA A 378 2.69 14.70 19.74
N TYR A 379 3.08 13.72 18.93
CA TYR A 379 3.23 13.90 17.49
C TYR A 379 1.93 14.40 16.84
N HIS A 380 0.79 13.75 17.07
CA HIS A 380 -0.50 14.18 16.50
C HIS A 380 -0.95 15.56 16.98
N HIS A 381 -0.67 15.92 18.24
CA HIS A 381 -0.96 17.27 18.74
C HIS A 381 -0.17 18.35 17.97
N PHE A 382 1.11 18.09 17.66
CA PHE A 382 1.97 19.03 16.94
C PHE A 382 1.98 18.84 15.42
N GLU A 383 1.30 17.81 14.89
CA GLU A 383 1.31 17.44 13.48
C GLU A 383 0.86 18.60 12.59
N GLY A 384 -0.26 19.26 12.93
CA GLY A 384 -0.76 20.41 12.17
C GLY A 384 0.22 21.59 12.15
N LEU A 385 0.97 21.82 13.22
CA LEU A 385 2.00 22.87 13.28
C LEU A 385 3.23 22.48 12.44
N LEU A 386 3.69 21.23 12.57
CA LEU A 386 4.79 20.68 11.78
C LEU A 386 4.48 20.74 10.28
N GLU A 387 3.25 20.40 9.88
CA GLU A 387 2.80 20.48 8.50
C GLU A 387 2.75 21.91 7.96
N LYS A 388 2.30 22.88 8.76
CA LYS A 388 2.33 24.30 8.36
C LYS A 388 3.76 24.75 8.07
N ILE A 389 4.71 24.45 8.96
CA ILE A 389 6.14 24.75 8.75
C ILE A 389 6.66 24.05 7.49
N ASN A 390 6.26 22.79 7.27
CA ASN A 390 6.66 22.04 6.08
C ASN A 390 6.11 22.65 4.78
N LYS A 391 4.90 23.22 4.81
CA LYS A 391 4.28 23.89 3.66
C LYS A 391 4.93 25.25 3.36
N GLU A 392 5.31 26.00 4.38
CA GLU A 392 6.01 27.27 4.21
C GLU A 392 7.45 27.09 3.72
N LEU A 393 8.11 25.99 4.08
CA LEU A 393 9.51 25.68 3.73
C LEU A 393 9.61 24.56 2.69
N GLN A 394 8.87 24.68 1.58
CA GLN A 394 8.91 23.70 0.47
C GLN A 394 10.04 23.96 -0.53
N ALA A 395 10.52 25.20 -0.64
CA ALA A 395 11.56 25.55 -1.59
C ALA A 395 12.87 24.78 -1.29
N PRO A 396 13.61 24.31 -2.31
CA PRO A 396 14.88 23.59 -2.11
C PRO A 396 15.89 24.35 -1.25
N GLU A 397 15.90 25.68 -1.35
CA GLU A 397 16.78 26.58 -0.59
C GLU A 397 16.47 26.60 0.91
N ASP A 398 15.20 26.40 1.28
CA ASP A 398 14.71 26.41 2.65
C ASP A 398 14.78 25.04 3.33
N LEU A 399 15.03 23.97 2.55
CA LEU A 399 15.07 22.61 3.05
C LEU A 399 16.04 22.42 4.22
N PRO A 400 17.29 22.98 4.22
CA PRO A 400 18.20 22.89 5.36
C PRO A 400 17.66 23.56 6.64
N LEU A 401 16.72 24.48 6.52
CA LEU A 401 16.14 25.25 7.63
C LEU A 401 14.98 24.55 8.32
N ARG A 402 14.29 23.65 7.61
CA ARG A 402 13.04 23.02 8.04
C ARG A 402 13.11 22.45 9.47
N ASN A 403 14.06 21.56 9.76
CA ASN A 403 14.20 21.01 11.11
C ASN A 403 14.72 22.03 12.14
N LYS A 404 15.52 23.03 11.75
CA LYS A 404 15.93 24.10 12.70
C LYS A 404 14.76 24.96 13.12
N VAL A 405 13.92 25.38 12.18
CA VAL A 405 12.71 26.18 12.44
C VAL A 405 11.75 25.39 13.32
N LYS A 406 11.46 24.12 13.01
CA LYS A 406 10.64 23.25 13.86
C LYS A 406 11.11 23.21 15.31
N LYS A 407 12.42 23.07 15.54
CA LYS A 407 12.99 23.04 16.90
C LYS A 407 12.73 24.33 17.67
N ILE A 408 12.98 25.48 17.05
CA ILE A 408 12.84 26.80 17.69
C ILE A 408 11.36 27.07 17.98
N VAL A 409 10.48 26.86 17.01
CA VAL A 409 9.04 27.06 17.18
C VAL A 409 8.50 26.18 18.31
N LEU A 410 8.89 24.90 18.36
CA LEU A 410 8.41 23.98 19.39
C LEU A 410 8.97 24.28 20.79
N LYS A 411 10.24 24.70 20.92
CA LYS A 411 10.87 25.01 22.23
C LYS A 411 10.48 26.38 22.78
N GLU A 412 10.39 27.38 21.90
CA GLU A 412 10.22 28.79 22.30
C GLU A 412 8.80 29.32 22.09
N GLY A 413 7.93 28.59 21.38
CA GLY A 413 6.55 29.01 21.11
C GLY A 413 6.44 30.25 20.20
N ARG A 414 7.49 30.55 19.42
CA ARG A 414 7.53 31.72 18.53
C ARG A 414 6.63 31.59 17.31
N ASN A 415 6.28 32.73 16.72
CA ASN A 415 5.62 32.78 15.42
C ASN A 415 6.53 32.14 14.35
N ILE A 416 5.92 31.36 13.45
CA ILE A 416 6.63 30.63 12.39
C ILE A 416 7.36 31.61 11.47
N GLN A 417 6.70 32.68 11.02
CA GLN A 417 7.24 33.64 10.05
C GLN A 417 8.45 34.38 10.61
N GLU A 418 8.35 34.86 11.85
CA GLU A 418 9.45 35.51 12.57
C GLU A 418 10.65 34.56 12.71
N THR A 419 10.39 33.30 13.04
CA THR A 419 11.44 32.28 13.20
C THR A 419 12.14 31.98 11.87
N ILE A 420 11.38 31.87 10.78
CA ILE A 420 11.95 31.65 9.43
C ILE A 420 12.89 32.80 9.08
N GLN A 421 12.47 34.04 9.30
CA GLN A 421 13.31 35.21 9.02
C GLN A 421 14.59 35.20 9.85
N LEU A 422 14.47 34.94 11.15
CA LEU A 422 15.61 34.90 12.07
C LEU A 422 16.63 33.82 11.67
N VAL A 423 16.15 32.64 11.29
CA VAL A 423 17.01 31.53 10.85
C VAL A 423 17.65 31.83 9.49
N ARG A 424 16.94 32.45 8.55
CA ARG A 424 17.49 32.90 7.26
C ARG A 424 18.57 33.97 7.45
N GLU A 425 18.35 34.93 8.33
CA GLU A 425 19.33 35.97 8.66
C GLU A 425 20.58 35.38 9.32
N GLN A 426 20.42 34.38 10.19
CA GLN A 426 21.56 33.65 10.76
C GLN A 426 22.35 32.91 9.68
N GLN A 427 21.70 32.27 8.70
CA GLN A 427 22.41 31.67 7.57
C GLN A 427 23.16 32.69 6.73
N LYS A 428 22.54 33.83 6.40
CA LYS A 428 23.20 34.91 5.64
C LYS A 428 24.39 35.52 6.39
N LYS A 429 24.31 35.63 7.72
CA LYS A 429 25.43 36.09 8.57
C LYS A 429 26.58 35.07 8.65
N ILE A 430 26.32 33.79 8.35
CA ILE A 430 27.35 32.74 8.28
C ILE A 430 28.00 32.71 6.89
N GLU A 431 27.27 33.04 5.82
CA GLU A 431 27.81 33.14 4.45
C GLU A 431 28.76 34.33 4.25
N ARG A 432 28.62 35.38 5.06
CA ARG A 432 29.60 36.47 5.14
C ARG A 432 30.49 36.19 6.33
N PRO A 433 31.76 35.77 6.15
CA PRO A 433 32.65 35.64 7.30
C PRO A 433 32.70 37.00 8.00
N ILE A 434 32.25 37.03 9.25
CA ILE A 434 32.35 38.20 10.10
C ILE A 434 33.84 38.37 10.39
N ILE A 435 34.47 39.29 9.66
CA ILE A 435 35.76 39.85 9.99
C ILE A 435 35.57 40.60 11.31
N LYS A 436 35.82 39.91 12.42
CA LYS A 436 36.22 40.57 13.67
C LYS A 436 37.68 40.22 13.88
N GLN A 437 38.53 41.06 13.30
CA GLN A 437 39.90 41.20 13.75
C GLN A 437 39.83 41.91 15.09
N GLU A 438 40.14 41.16 16.14
CA GLU A 438 40.91 41.61 17.30
C GLU A 438 41.05 40.40 18.22
N GLU A 439 42.24 39.78 18.18
CA GLU A 439 42.97 39.39 19.38
C GLU A 439 44.36 38.87 18.96
N GLU A 440 45.37 39.52 19.53
CA GLU A 440 46.79 39.32 19.30
C GLU A 440 47.27 37.91 19.68
N LYS A 441 48.04 37.27 18.79
CA LYS A 441 49.35 36.60 19.01
C LYS A 441 49.61 35.50 17.97
N ARG A 442 50.78 35.65 17.31
CA ARG A 442 51.47 34.77 16.32
C ARG A 442 51.07 34.94 14.85
N GLU A 443 52.08 35.23 14.03
CA GLU A 443 52.05 35.01 12.59
C GLU A 443 52.07 33.50 12.32
N PHE A 444 50.89 32.90 12.22
CA PHE A 444 50.75 31.66 11.46
C PHE A 444 51.24 31.92 10.04
N THR A 445 51.95 30.97 9.43
CA THR A 445 52.21 31.03 7.99
C THR A 445 50.90 31.12 7.24
N GLU A 446 50.87 31.84 6.12
CA GLU A 446 49.65 32.08 5.32
C GLU A 446 48.94 30.75 4.95
N LEU A 447 49.74 29.69 4.77
CA LEU A 447 49.27 28.32 4.52
C LEU A 447 48.55 27.69 5.73
N GLU A 448 49.04 27.90 6.95
CA GLU A 448 48.41 27.35 8.17
C GLU A 448 47.08 28.03 8.49
N LYS A 449 47.00 29.35 8.32
CA LYS A 449 45.72 30.08 8.41
C LYS A 449 44.72 29.53 7.39
N ARG A 450 45.14 29.41 6.13
CA ARG A 450 44.30 28.89 5.05
C ARG A 450 43.85 27.46 5.29
N LEU A 451 44.70 26.61 5.87
CA LEU A 451 44.35 25.23 6.21
C LEU A 451 43.38 25.16 7.39
N GLN A 452 43.57 25.98 8.43
CA GLN A 452 42.68 26.02 9.58
C GLN A 452 41.29 26.56 9.19
N GLU A 453 41.26 27.62 8.38
CA GLU A 453 40.03 28.13 7.74
C GLU A 453 39.35 27.05 6.90
N LYS A 454 40.14 26.31 6.10
CA LYS A 454 39.60 25.22 5.28
C LYS A 454 39.04 24.09 6.12
N VAL A 455 39.70 23.69 7.19
CA VAL A 455 39.19 22.67 8.13
C VAL A 455 37.90 23.12 8.80
N GLU A 456 37.81 24.38 9.23
CA GLU A 456 36.59 24.89 9.87
C GLU A 456 35.44 24.99 8.86
N SER A 457 35.71 25.50 7.65
CA SER A 457 34.75 25.54 6.55
C SER A 457 34.24 24.14 6.17
N LEU A 458 35.10 23.11 6.18
CA LEU A 458 34.72 21.72 5.91
C LEU A 458 33.87 21.12 7.04
N LYS A 459 34.18 21.40 8.32
CA LYS A 459 33.33 20.96 9.43
C LYS A 459 31.94 21.58 9.35
N GLU A 460 31.87 22.88 9.07
CA GLU A 460 30.59 23.56 8.87
C GLU A 460 29.81 22.95 7.70
N LEU A 461 30.49 22.65 6.58
CA LEU A 461 29.89 22.00 5.43
C LEU A 461 29.32 20.62 5.81
N ILE A 462 30.06 19.82 6.57
CA ILE A 462 29.60 18.52 7.08
C ILE A 462 28.34 18.70 7.94
N GLU A 463 28.31 19.66 8.87
CA GLU A 463 27.11 19.90 9.69
C GLU A 463 25.91 20.32 8.84
N ARG A 464 26.11 21.18 7.83
CA ARG A 464 25.05 21.57 6.88
C ARG A 464 24.54 20.36 6.11
N GLN A 465 25.43 19.57 5.55
CA GLN A 465 25.08 18.36 4.80
C GLN A 465 24.34 17.34 5.68
N MET A 466 24.74 17.16 6.94
CA MET A 466 24.02 16.29 7.88
C MET A 466 22.60 16.79 8.15
N THR A 467 22.42 18.09 8.40
CA THR A 467 21.06 18.64 8.56
C THR A 467 20.23 18.46 7.30
N GLN A 468 20.83 18.60 6.13
CA GLN A 468 20.15 18.39 4.86
C GLN A 468 19.74 16.92 4.66
N ILE A 469 20.62 15.96 4.99
CA ILE A 469 20.30 14.53 4.97
C ILE A 469 19.11 14.25 5.91
N ASP A 470 19.13 14.80 7.13
CA ASP A 470 18.04 14.62 8.09
C ASP A 470 16.71 15.16 7.55
N ASN A 471 16.72 16.34 6.94
CA ASN A 471 15.53 16.94 6.33
C ASN A 471 15.03 16.13 5.11
N LEU A 472 15.94 15.60 4.30
CA LEU A 472 15.62 14.74 3.15
C LEU A 472 15.05 13.38 3.60
N GLU A 473 15.60 12.79 4.65
CA GLU A 473 15.09 11.56 5.25
C GLU A 473 13.67 11.75 5.79
N ASP A 474 13.42 12.86 6.49
CA ASP A 474 12.09 13.22 6.98
C ASP A 474 11.12 13.45 5.80
N MET A 475 11.55 14.18 4.76
CA MET A 475 10.74 14.41 3.57
C MET A 475 10.41 13.13 2.81
N ASN A 476 11.39 12.23 2.62
CA ASN A 476 11.17 10.94 1.99
C ASN A 476 10.16 10.10 2.78
N GLN A 477 10.19 10.17 4.12
CA GLN A 477 9.22 9.49 4.98
C GLN A 477 7.82 10.07 4.83
N ASP A 478 7.69 11.40 4.86
CA ASP A 478 6.41 12.08 4.63
C ASP A 478 5.83 11.74 3.25
N LEU A 479 6.66 11.75 2.21
CA LEU A 479 6.26 11.41 0.84
C LEU A 479 5.84 9.94 0.73
N THR A 480 6.56 9.03 1.40
CA THR A 480 6.22 7.60 1.43
C THR A 480 4.86 7.38 2.12
N LYS A 481 4.60 8.09 3.24
CA LYS A 481 3.28 8.06 3.91
C LYS A 481 2.17 8.52 2.98
N LYS A 482 2.32 9.69 2.35
CA LYS A 482 1.34 10.22 1.38
C LYS A 482 1.12 9.30 0.19
N LEU A 483 2.18 8.65 -0.31
CA LEU A 483 2.08 7.68 -1.39
C LEU A 483 1.22 6.47 -0.96
N ASN A 484 1.44 5.95 0.24
CA ASN A 484 0.67 4.82 0.78
C ASN A 484 -0.81 5.19 0.98
N GLU A 485 -1.08 6.38 1.52
CA GLU A 485 -2.45 6.89 1.68
C GLU A 485 -3.17 7.03 0.33
N ALA A 486 -2.52 7.66 -0.65
CA ALA A 486 -3.06 7.79 -2.00
C ALA A 486 -3.29 6.43 -2.66
N GLN A 487 -2.42 5.44 -2.42
CA GLN A 487 -2.60 4.07 -2.90
C GLN A 487 -3.80 3.37 -2.25
N LYS A 488 -3.97 3.49 -0.92
CA LYS A 488 -5.13 2.96 -0.18
C LYS A 488 -6.43 3.58 -0.71
N GLU A 489 -6.45 4.89 -0.89
CA GLU A 489 -7.60 5.62 -1.42
C GLU A 489 -7.93 5.19 -2.86
N ARG A 490 -6.92 5.12 -3.73
CA ARG A 490 -7.05 4.58 -5.09
C ARG A 490 -7.64 3.17 -5.10
N GLY A 491 -7.23 2.31 -4.17
CA GLY A 491 -7.79 0.96 -3.98
C GLY A 491 -9.26 0.97 -3.54
N ARG A 492 -9.64 1.90 -2.65
CA ARG A 492 -11.05 2.09 -2.22
C ARG A 492 -11.92 2.59 -3.38
N LEU A 493 -11.45 3.59 -4.13
CA LEU A 493 -12.14 4.15 -5.28
C LEU A 493 -12.32 3.10 -6.39
N LYS A 494 -11.28 2.33 -6.73
CA LYS A 494 -11.39 1.20 -7.68
C LYS A 494 -12.46 0.18 -7.27
N ARG A 495 -12.53 -0.18 -5.98
CA ARG A 495 -13.58 -1.09 -5.45
C ARG A 495 -14.98 -0.48 -5.56
N LYS A 496 -15.11 0.84 -5.37
CA LYS A 496 -16.39 1.56 -5.53
C LYS A 496 -16.82 1.58 -7.00
N ILE A 497 -15.91 1.90 -7.92
CA ILE A 497 -16.16 1.87 -9.37
C ILE A 497 -16.61 0.47 -9.80
N LYS A 498 -15.87 -0.59 -9.43
CA LYS A 498 -16.25 -1.97 -9.78
C LYS A 498 -17.66 -2.34 -9.30
N ARG A 499 -18.07 -1.88 -8.12
CA ARG A 499 -19.43 -2.08 -7.60
C ARG A 499 -20.49 -1.36 -8.44
N ILE A 500 -20.23 -0.10 -8.80
CA ILE A 500 -21.15 0.69 -9.64
C ILE A 500 -21.26 0.08 -11.04
N THR A 501 -20.15 -0.25 -11.68
CA THR A 501 -20.14 -0.87 -13.01
C THR A 501 -20.88 -2.22 -13.01
N ARG A 502 -20.70 -3.05 -11.97
CA ARG A 502 -21.43 -4.32 -11.85
C ARG A 502 -22.94 -4.12 -11.74
N LYS A 503 -23.40 -3.15 -10.94
CA LYS A 503 -24.82 -2.81 -10.84
C LYS A 503 -25.37 -2.34 -12.19
N ARG A 504 -24.69 -1.41 -12.85
CA ARG A 504 -25.10 -0.90 -14.17
C ARG A 504 -25.17 -1.98 -15.25
N ASN A 505 -24.20 -2.90 -15.29
CA ASN A 505 -24.23 -4.03 -16.24
C ASN A 505 -25.37 -5.00 -15.94
N GLN A 506 -25.75 -5.17 -14.67
CA GLN A 506 -26.88 -5.99 -14.28
C GLN A 506 -28.21 -5.34 -14.68
N GLU A 507 -28.32 -4.01 -14.55
CA GLU A 507 -29.45 -3.22 -15.04
C GLU A 507 -29.58 -3.34 -16.56
N LEU A 508 -28.51 -3.09 -17.32
CA LEU A 508 -28.52 -3.25 -18.78
C LEU A 508 -28.95 -4.64 -19.24
N ARG A 509 -28.46 -5.70 -18.60
CA ARG A 509 -28.88 -7.08 -18.90
C ARG A 509 -30.36 -7.32 -18.59
N ARG A 510 -30.87 -6.71 -17.51
CA ARG A 510 -32.31 -6.78 -17.19
C ARG A 510 -33.12 -6.06 -18.26
N ASP A 511 -32.71 -4.86 -18.66
CA ASP A 511 -33.39 -4.08 -19.69
C ASP A 511 -33.40 -4.79 -21.04
N GLU A 512 -32.29 -5.39 -21.45
CA GLU A 512 -32.21 -6.25 -22.65
C GLU A 512 -33.15 -7.46 -22.56
N THR A 513 -33.21 -8.09 -21.38
CA THR A 513 -34.10 -9.25 -21.14
C THR A 513 -35.57 -8.83 -21.19
N ILE A 514 -35.91 -7.69 -20.59
CA ILE A 514 -37.26 -7.12 -20.63
C ILE A 514 -37.64 -6.84 -22.09
N LYS A 515 -36.76 -6.15 -22.84
CA LYS A 515 -37.01 -5.84 -24.24
C LYS A 515 -37.25 -7.09 -25.09
N ARG A 516 -36.44 -8.14 -24.93
CA ARG A 516 -36.65 -9.42 -25.65
C ARG A 516 -37.99 -10.06 -25.30
N LYS A 517 -38.37 -10.06 -24.02
CA LYS A 517 -39.67 -10.57 -23.58
C LYS A 517 -40.83 -9.74 -24.12
N ASP A 518 -40.68 -8.42 -24.18
CA ASP A 518 -41.71 -7.53 -24.75
C ASP A 518 -41.87 -7.76 -26.27
N ASP A 519 -40.78 -7.98 -26.98
CA ASP A 519 -40.79 -8.34 -28.40
C ASP A 519 -41.50 -9.70 -28.62
N GLU A 520 -41.19 -10.70 -27.78
CA GLU A 520 -41.84 -12.01 -27.82
C GLU A 520 -43.34 -11.94 -27.49
N ILE A 521 -43.72 -11.15 -26.47
CA ILE A 521 -45.13 -10.90 -26.13
C ILE A 521 -45.85 -10.26 -27.31
N ARG A 522 -45.24 -9.28 -27.99
CA ARG A 522 -45.84 -8.67 -29.19
C ARG A 522 -46.06 -9.68 -30.30
N PHE A 523 -45.04 -10.47 -30.63
CA PHE A 523 -45.15 -11.51 -31.65
C PHE A 523 -46.25 -12.55 -31.33
N LEU A 524 -46.29 -13.02 -30.08
CA LEU A 524 -47.31 -13.98 -29.63
C LEU A 524 -48.71 -13.38 -29.68
N ARG A 525 -48.88 -12.10 -29.32
CA ARG A 525 -50.17 -11.40 -29.45
C ARG A 525 -50.61 -11.31 -30.90
N GLU A 526 -49.73 -10.91 -31.82
CA GLU A 526 -50.05 -10.88 -33.25
C GLU A 526 -50.45 -12.25 -33.77
N LYS A 527 -49.69 -13.30 -33.41
CA LYS A 527 -50.01 -14.67 -33.78
C LYS A 527 -51.37 -15.14 -33.23
N SER A 528 -51.67 -14.82 -31.96
CA SER A 528 -52.98 -15.13 -31.36
C SER A 528 -54.11 -14.44 -32.13
N THR A 529 -53.95 -13.15 -32.45
CA THR A 529 -54.98 -12.41 -33.20
C THR A 529 -55.19 -12.96 -34.62
N ASN A 530 -54.13 -13.44 -35.28
CA ASN A 530 -54.26 -14.06 -36.60
C ASN A 530 -54.98 -15.41 -36.52
N LEU A 531 -54.61 -16.26 -35.55
CA LEU A 531 -55.28 -17.54 -35.31
C LEU A 531 -56.76 -17.36 -34.96
N GLU A 532 -57.10 -16.33 -34.17
CA GLU A 532 -58.49 -15.98 -33.87
C GLU A 532 -59.28 -15.61 -35.12
N ARG A 533 -58.68 -14.83 -36.05
CA ARG A 533 -59.32 -14.50 -37.33
C ARG A 533 -59.54 -15.74 -38.20
N GLU A 534 -58.57 -16.65 -38.27
CA GLU A 534 -58.71 -17.90 -39.01
C GLU A 534 -59.80 -18.78 -38.43
N LEU A 535 -59.84 -18.94 -37.10
CA LEU A 535 -60.91 -19.65 -36.41
C LEU A 535 -62.29 -19.07 -36.71
N GLN A 536 -62.41 -17.74 -36.76
CA GLN A 536 -63.66 -17.07 -37.12
C GLN A 536 -64.11 -17.42 -38.55
N LYS A 537 -63.18 -17.47 -39.51
CA LYS A 537 -63.46 -17.86 -40.90
C LYS A 537 -63.95 -19.30 -40.99
N TYR A 538 -63.24 -20.24 -40.38
CA TYR A 538 -63.61 -21.66 -40.40
C TYR A 538 -64.97 -21.92 -39.73
N LYS A 539 -65.27 -21.23 -38.61
CA LYS A 539 -66.58 -21.33 -37.96
C LYS A 539 -67.72 -20.88 -38.89
N LYS A 540 -67.50 -19.83 -39.69
CA LYS A 540 -68.49 -19.34 -40.66
C LYS A 540 -68.80 -20.40 -41.72
N ILE A 541 -67.76 -20.97 -42.34
CA ILE A 541 -67.88 -22.03 -43.35
C ILE A 541 -68.67 -23.23 -42.81
N ILE A 542 -68.34 -23.70 -41.60
CA ILE A 542 -69.06 -24.82 -40.97
C ILE A 542 -70.53 -24.48 -40.71
N SER A 543 -70.83 -23.24 -40.32
CA SER A 543 -72.21 -22.80 -40.08
C SER A 543 -73.05 -22.78 -41.35
N ASP A 544 -72.43 -22.44 -42.49
CA ASP A 544 -73.10 -22.38 -43.78
C ASP A 544 -73.38 -23.80 -44.31
N LEU A 545 -72.42 -24.72 -44.13
CA LEU A 545 -72.61 -26.16 -44.41
C LEU A 545 -73.73 -26.78 -43.55
N LYS A 546 -73.76 -26.49 -42.25
CA LYS A 546 -74.83 -26.97 -41.35
C LYS A 546 -76.20 -26.44 -41.78
N ARG A 547 -76.30 -25.18 -42.22
CA ARG A 547 -77.56 -24.61 -42.71
C ARG A 547 -78.07 -25.34 -43.95
N MET A 548 -77.21 -25.69 -44.90
CA MET A 548 -77.61 -26.47 -46.09
C MET A 548 -78.18 -27.84 -45.74
N ILE A 549 -77.54 -28.58 -44.82
CA ILE A 549 -77.99 -29.92 -44.42
C ILE A 549 -79.37 -29.87 -43.74
N VAL A 550 -79.58 -28.88 -42.87
CA VAL A 550 -80.84 -28.74 -42.11
C VAL A 550 -82.02 -28.33 -43.02
N MET A 551 -81.79 -27.61 -44.12
CA MET A 551 -82.86 -27.11 -44.98
C MET A 551 -83.55 -28.17 -45.85
N ASN A 552 -82.98 -29.36 -46.06
CA ASN A 552 -83.53 -30.37 -47.00
C ASN A 552 -83.53 -31.80 -46.43
N ALA A 553 -84.22 -32.01 -45.30
CA ALA A 553 -84.16 -33.25 -44.50
C ALA A 553 -84.79 -34.52 -45.13
N THR A 554 -85.33 -34.49 -46.36
CA THR A 554 -86.04 -35.63 -46.98
C THR A 554 -85.45 -36.11 -48.30
N LYS A 555 -84.45 -35.44 -48.89
CA LYS A 555 -83.84 -35.84 -50.17
C LYS A 555 -82.32 -35.96 -50.04
N VAL A 556 -81.74 -37.00 -50.63
CA VAL A 556 -80.29 -37.20 -50.68
C VAL A 556 -79.68 -36.16 -51.63
N ILE A 557 -78.80 -35.31 -51.11
CA ILE A 557 -78.07 -34.29 -51.87
C ILE A 557 -76.76 -34.87 -52.41
N VAL A 558 -76.45 -34.59 -53.66
CA VAL A 558 -75.19 -34.94 -54.31
C VAL A 558 -74.39 -33.64 -54.53
N PRO A 559 -73.23 -33.48 -53.87
CA PRO A 559 -72.37 -32.32 -54.10
C PRO A 559 -71.72 -32.39 -55.48
N MET A 560 -71.57 -31.22 -56.11
CA MET A 560 -70.90 -31.07 -57.40
C MET A 560 -69.59 -30.30 -57.23
N LYS A 561 -68.56 -30.73 -57.97
CA LYS A 561 -67.29 -30.00 -58.09
C LYS A 561 -67.46 -28.93 -59.17
N VAL A 562 -67.39 -27.66 -58.78
CA VAL A 562 -67.61 -26.53 -59.69
C VAL A 562 -66.32 -26.17 -60.42
N VAL A 563 -66.32 -26.40 -61.73
CA VAL A 563 -65.27 -25.95 -62.66
C VAL A 563 -65.78 -24.70 -63.37
N ARG A 564 -65.08 -23.58 -63.17
CA ARG A 564 -65.52 -22.26 -63.66
C ARG A 564 -65.41 -22.15 -65.18
N GLU A 565 -64.31 -22.62 -65.76
CA GLU A 565 -64.04 -22.59 -67.19
C GLU A 565 -63.65 -23.99 -67.66
N PHE A 566 -64.28 -24.51 -68.72
CA PHE A 566 -63.93 -25.79 -69.31
C PHE A 566 -62.64 -25.67 -70.15
N SER A 567 -61.52 -25.49 -69.45
CA SER A 567 -60.15 -25.42 -69.98
C SER A 567 -59.22 -26.31 -69.15
N ARG A 568 -57.99 -26.54 -69.63
CA ARG A 568 -57.01 -27.31 -68.86
C ARG A 568 -56.66 -26.61 -67.55
N GLU A 569 -56.39 -25.30 -67.60
CA GLU A 569 -56.09 -24.52 -66.39
C GLU A 569 -57.27 -24.52 -65.41
N GLY A 570 -58.51 -24.38 -65.91
CA GLY A 570 -59.71 -24.37 -65.07
C GLY A 570 -59.96 -25.69 -64.34
N ILE A 571 -59.63 -26.81 -64.97
CA ILE A 571 -59.70 -28.14 -64.35
C ILE A 571 -58.56 -28.32 -63.32
N GLU A 572 -57.33 -27.97 -63.67
CA GLU A 572 -56.16 -28.10 -62.78
C GLU A 572 -56.32 -27.23 -61.51
N GLU A 573 -56.77 -25.97 -61.63
CA GLU A 573 -57.06 -25.10 -60.49
C GLU A 573 -58.13 -25.72 -59.56
N THR A 574 -59.15 -26.34 -60.15
CA THR A 574 -60.22 -26.98 -59.38
C THR A 574 -59.71 -28.22 -58.64
N VAL A 575 -58.81 -29.00 -59.26
CA VAL A 575 -58.14 -30.14 -58.63
C VAL A 575 -57.27 -29.70 -57.46
N GLU A 576 -56.47 -28.64 -57.59
CA GLU A 576 -55.66 -28.11 -56.48
C GLU A 576 -56.51 -27.57 -55.33
N ARG A 577 -57.62 -26.89 -55.66
CA ARG A 577 -58.48 -26.25 -54.67
C ARG A 577 -59.33 -27.24 -53.88
N MET A 578 -59.88 -28.27 -54.53
CA MET A 578 -60.93 -29.12 -53.92
C MET A 578 -60.78 -30.62 -54.15
N ASN A 579 -59.79 -31.06 -54.94
CA ASN A 579 -59.64 -32.43 -55.47
C ASN A 579 -60.86 -32.94 -56.27
N ILE A 580 -60.61 -33.68 -57.35
CA ILE A 580 -61.65 -34.38 -58.13
C ILE A 580 -61.37 -35.87 -58.03
N GLU A 581 -62.27 -36.60 -57.37
CA GLU A 581 -62.14 -38.03 -57.11
C GLU A 581 -63.02 -38.86 -58.06
N PRO A 582 -62.71 -40.17 -58.22
CA PRO A 582 -63.56 -41.07 -59.00
C PRO A 582 -65.00 -41.05 -58.49
N TYR A 583 -65.95 -41.06 -59.42
CA TYR A 583 -67.41 -40.95 -59.20
C TYR A 583 -67.94 -39.59 -58.72
N ASP A 584 -67.12 -38.53 -58.71
CA ASP A 584 -67.61 -37.17 -58.50
C ASP A 584 -68.49 -36.69 -59.67
N VAL A 585 -69.45 -35.81 -59.37
CA VAL A 585 -70.25 -35.09 -60.37
C VAL A 585 -69.61 -33.72 -60.59
N VAL A 586 -69.30 -33.40 -61.84
CA VAL A 586 -68.64 -32.14 -62.19
C VAL A 586 -69.63 -31.18 -62.83
N LEU A 587 -69.68 -29.95 -62.31
CA LEU A 587 -70.46 -28.87 -62.90
C LEU A 587 -69.54 -27.96 -63.72
N LEU A 588 -69.79 -27.86 -65.02
CA LEU A 588 -69.14 -26.92 -65.92
C LEU A 588 -69.98 -25.65 -66.02
N MET A 589 -69.50 -24.54 -65.44
CA MET A 589 -70.17 -23.24 -65.51
C MET A 589 -70.11 -22.64 -66.92
N ASN A 590 -68.96 -22.77 -67.59
CA ASN A 590 -68.79 -22.38 -68.99
C ASN A 590 -68.19 -23.54 -69.82
N PRO A 591 -69.04 -24.35 -70.49
CA PRO A 591 -68.63 -25.51 -71.30
C PRO A 591 -68.00 -25.19 -72.66
N SER A 592 -67.93 -23.93 -73.10
CA SER A 592 -67.54 -23.59 -74.48
C SER A 592 -66.05 -23.71 -74.80
N GLY A 593 -65.17 -23.71 -73.78
CA GLY A 593 -63.72 -23.57 -73.95
C GLY A 593 -62.95 -24.86 -74.30
N GLY A 594 -63.56 -26.03 -74.14
CA GLY A 594 -62.83 -27.30 -74.14
C GLY A 594 -63.13 -28.19 -75.34
N GLY A 595 -62.08 -28.84 -75.86
CA GLY A 595 -62.15 -29.82 -76.94
C GLY A 595 -61.94 -31.25 -76.44
N GLN A 596 -61.58 -32.16 -77.35
CA GLN A 596 -61.34 -33.57 -77.02
C GLN A 596 -60.30 -33.78 -75.90
N ASN A 597 -59.15 -33.09 -75.94
CA ASN A 597 -58.11 -33.24 -74.92
C ASN A 597 -58.56 -32.74 -73.54
N THR A 598 -59.43 -31.72 -73.48
CA THR A 598 -59.98 -31.21 -72.22
C THR A 598 -60.99 -32.18 -71.63
N ALA A 599 -61.78 -32.84 -72.50
CA ALA A 599 -62.67 -33.92 -72.10
C ALA A 599 -61.91 -35.13 -71.55
N GLU A 600 -60.78 -35.50 -72.16
CA GLU A 600 -59.92 -36.60 -71.70
C GLU A 600 -59.45 -36.42 -70.25
N LEU A 601 -59.13 -35.18 -69.81
CA LEU A 601 -58.73 -34.90 -68.42
C LEU A 601 -59.82 -35.25 -67.38
N LEU A 602 -61.09 -35.07 -67.72
CA LEU A 602 -62.20 -35.45 -66.85
C LEU A 602 -62.53 -36.94 -66.97
N ILE A 603 -62.37 -37.52 -68.17
CA ILE A 603 -62.55 -38.97 -68.40
C ILE A 603 -61.51 -39.78 -67.61
N GLU A 604 -60.24 -39.37 -67.62
CA GLU A 604 -59.16 -40.04 -66.86
C GLU A 604 -59.38 -40.05 -65.34
N LYS A 605 -60.25 -39.17 -64.84
CA LYS A 605 -60.62 -39.08 -63.41
C LYS A 605 -61.80 -39.96 -63.03
N ASP A 606 -62.36 -40.73 -63.97
CA ASP A 606 -63.53 -41.60 -63.75
C ASP A 606 -64.71 -40.84 -63.13
N VAL A 607 -65.01 -39.64 -63.65
CA VAL A 607 -66.14 -38.83 -63.16
C VAL A 607 -67.48 -39.50 -63.46
N ARG A 608 -68.44 -39.36 -62.55
CA ARG A 608 -69.74 -40.02 -62.65
C ARG A 608 -70.65 -39.40 -63.70
N ALA A 609 -70.68 -38.07 -63.77
CA ALA A 609 -71.47 -37.32 -64.72
C ALA A 609 -70.93 -35.90 -64.84
N ILE A 610 -71.14 -35.29 -66.01
CA ILE A 610 -70.82 -33.90 -66.28
C ILE A 610 -72.13 -33.16 -66.46
N VAL A 611 -72.34 -32.14 -65.64
CA VAL A 611 -73.49 -31.24 -65.73
C VAL A 611 -73.01 -29.95 -66.37
N CYS A 612 -73.64 -29.56 -67.47
CA CYS A 612 -73.33 -28.33 -68.19
C CYS A 612 -74.36 -27.26 -67.84
N ALA A 613 -73.92 -26.10 -67.35
CA ALA A 613 -74.81 -24.97 -67.08
C ALA A 613 -75.39 -24.35 -68.36
N GLU A 614 -74.66 -24.46 -69.49
CA GLU A 614 -75.07 -23.96 -70.80
C GLU A 614 -74.92 -25.06 -71.87
N ASN A 615 -75.77 -25.05 -72.90
CA ASN A 615 -75.71 -26.03 -73.99
C ASN A 615 -74.81 -25.57 -75.15
N ASN A 616 -73.53 -25.33 -74.84
CA ASN A 616 -72.54 -24.79 -75.79
C ASN A 616 -71.22 -25.59 -75.82
N ILE A 617 -71.27 -26.86 -75.40
CA ILE A 617 -70.11 -27.76 -75.46
C ILE A 617 -69.71 -28.07 -76.91
N SER A 618 -68.40 -28.18 -77.16
CA SER A 618 -67.90 -28.46 -78.52
C SER A 618 -68.23 -29.89 -78.98
N ASP A 619 -68.56 -30.06 -80.28
CA ASP A 619 -68.84 -31.38 -80.87
C ASP A 619 -67.72 -32.42 -80.63
N PRO A 620 -66.41 -32.06 -80.72
CA PRO A 620 -65.33 -33.01 -80.43
C PRO A 620 -65.30 -33.45 -78.95
N ALA A 621 -65.62 -32.57 -78.01
CA ALA A 621 -65.69 -32.92 -76.58
C ALA A 621 -66.91 -33.80 -76.29
N MET A 622 -68.06 -33.46 -76.88
CA MET A 622 -69.29 -34.25 -76.75
C MET A 622 -69.09 -35.68 -77.29
N GLU A 623 -68.44 -35.83 -78.45
CA GLU A 623 -68.10 -37.16 -78.98
C GLU A 623 -67.15 -37.95 -78.08
N ALA A 624 -66.19 -37.28 -77.43
CA ALA A 624 -65.26 -37.93 -76.52
C ALA A 624 -65.97 -38.51 -75.29
N PHE A 625 -66.87 -37.75 -74.67
CA PHE A 625 -67.68 -38.22 -73.54
C PHE A 625 -68.65 -39.35 -73.92
N ILE A 626 -69.30 -39.26 -75.09
CA ILE A 626 -70.17 -40.32 -75.61
C ILE A 626 -69.40 -41.63 -75.84
N LYS A 627 -68.18 -41.56 -76.39
CA LYS A 627 -67.31 -42.74 -76.59
C LYS A 627 -66.86 -43.34 -75.26
N ALA A 628 -66.50 -42.51 -74.29
CA ALA A 628 -66.01 -42.92 -72.98
C ALA A 628 -67.12 -43.36 -71.99
N ASN A 629 -68.39 -43.30 -72.39
CA ASN A 629 -69.54 -43.64 -71.55
C ASN A 629 -69.71 -42.73 -70.31
N VAL A 630 -69.36 -41.44 -70.46
CA VAL A 630 -69.54 -40.43 -69.41
C VAL A 630 -70.80 -39.61 -69.75
N PRO A 631 -71.83 -39.61 -68.87
CA PRO A 631 -73.05 -38.83 -69.10
C PRO A 631 -72.78 -37.33 -69.14
N VAL A 632 -73.29 -36.67 -70.18
CA VAL A 632 -73.28 -35.20 -70.31
C VAL A 632 -74.72 -34.71 -70.20
N LEU A 633 -75.02 -34.05 -69.10
CA LEU A 633 -76.38 -33.68 -68.69
C LEU A 633 -76.58 -32.18 -68.87
N PHE A 634 -77.72 -31.82 -69.47
CA PHE A 634 -78.15 -30.44 -69.68
C PHE A 634 -79.46 -30.19 -68.91
N ASP A 635 -79.80 -28.92 -68.71
CA ASP A 635 -81.07 -28.48 -68.10
C ASP A 635 -81.37 -29.10 -66.73
N MET A 636 -80.32 -29.36 -65.95
CA MET A 636 -80.42 -29.94 -64.60
C MET A 636 -80.73 -28.87 -63.54
N PRO A 637 -81.61 -29.15 -62.57
CA PRO A 637 -81.85 -28.25 -61.43
C PRO A 637 -80.63 -28.18 -60.49
N ILE A 638 -79.84 -27.12 -60.63
CA ILE A 638 -78.66 -26.86 -59.79
C ILE A 638 -79.04 -25.91 -58.66
N ARG A 639 -78.62 -26.23 -57.44
CA ARG A 639 -78.77 -25.36 -56.27
C ARG A 639 -77.37 -24.95 -55.82
N GLN A 640 -77.02 -23.68 -55.98
CA GLN A 640 -75.69 -23.15 -55.71
C GLN A 640 -75.71 -22.04 -54.66
N ILE A 641 -74.78 -22.09 -53.71
CA ILE A 641 -74.45 -20.99 -52.81
C ILE A 641 -72.93 -20.85 -52.80
N ASP A 642 -72.44 -19.68 -53.23
CA ASP A 642 -71.02 -19.39 -53.43
C ASP A 642 -70.32 -20.48 -54.28
N ASP A 643 -69.25 -21.10 -53.76
CA ASP A 643 -68.47 -22.13 -54.47
C ASP A 643 -69.04 -23.55 -54.29
N ILE A 644 -70.22 -23.71 -53.69
CA ILE A 644 -70.85 -25.02 -53.43
C ILE A 644 -72.08 -25.16 -54.32
N ALA A 645 -72.05 -26.15 -55.22
CA ALA A 645 -73.20 -26.56 -56.01
C ALA A 645 -73.66 -27.97 -55.60
N VAL A 646 -74.98 -28.18 -55.54
CA VAL A 646 -75.60 -29.47 -55.21
C VAL A 646 -76.77 -29.77 -56.15
N THR A 647 -77.04 -31.05 -56.38
CA THR A 647 -78.29 -31.55 -57.00
C THR A 647 -78.92 -32.63 -56.10
N TYR A 648 -80.15 -33.02 -56.39
CA TYR A 648 -80.75 -34.19 -55.74
C TYR A 648 -80.40 -35.48 -56.48
N PHE A 649 -80.23 -36.56 -55.70
CA PHE A 649 -79.90 -37.88 -56.23
C PHE A 649 -80.92 -38.37 -57.26
N ASP A 650 -82.22 -38.24 -56.96
CA ASP A 650 -83.30 -38.71 -57.85
C ASP A 650 -83.33 -37.94 -59.19
N GLU A 651 -83.03 -36.64 -59.16
CA GLU A 651 -82.96 -35.78 -60.35
C GLU A 651 -81.76 -36.20 -61.22
N LEU A 652 -80.62 -36.50 -60.60
CA LEU A 652 -79.40 -36.93 -61.29
C LEU A 652 -79.55 -38.31 -61.93
N GLU A 653 -80.11 -39.29 -61.22
CA GLU A 653 -80.33 -40.65 -61.74
C GLU A 653 -81.26 -40.64 -62.96
N GLN A 654 -82.35 -39.87 -62.90
CA GLN A 654 -83.28 -39.79 -64.02
C GLN A 654 -82.61 -39.20 -65.27
N ALA A 655 -81.81 -38.15 -65.12
CA ALA A 655 -81.11 -37.52 -66.23
C ALA A 655 -80.02 -38.43 -66.84
N ILE A 656 -79.31 -39.21 -66.03
CA ILE A 656 -78.34 -40.21 -66.52
C ILE A 656 -79.07 -41.26 -67.37
N LYS A 657 -80.21 -41.75 -66.91
CA LYS A 657 -81.00 -42.75 -67.64
C LYS A 657 -81.53 -42.22 -68.97
N ASP A 658 -82.03 -40.98 -68.99
CA ASP A 658 -82.50 -40.34 -70.22
C ASP A 658 -81.36 -40.15 -71.23
N TRP A 659 -80.15 -39.86 -70.75
CA TRP A 659 -78.95 -39.75 -71.58
C TRP A 659 -78.52 -41.10 -72.17
N GLU A 660 -78.58 -42.18 -71.40
CA GLU A 660 -78.28 -43.54 -71.88
C GLU A 660 -79.20 -43.95 -73.05
N ASP A 661 -80.50 -43.68 -72.92
CA ASP A 661 -81.48 -43.95 -73.98
C ASP A 661 -81.20 -43.12 -75.26
N GLN A 662 -80.79 -41.86 -75.12
CA GLN A 662 -80.41 -41.01 -76.25
C GLN A 662 -79.13 -41.50 -76.93
N ARG A 663 -78.14 -41.93 -76.15
CA ARG A 663 -76.87 -42.48 -76.65
C ARG A 663 -77.12 -43.70 -77.54
N GLU A 664 -77.97 -44.64 -77.09
CA GLU A 664 -78.28 -45.84 -77.87
C GLU A 664 -78.91 -45.50 -79.25
N ARG A 665 -79.78 -44.49 -79.30
CA ARG A 665 -80.37 -44.02 -80.55
C ARG A 665 -79.31 -43.44 -81.50
N ILE A 666 -78.43 -42.57 -81.00
CA ILE A 666 -77.35 -41.95 -81.77
C ILE A 666 -76.36 -43.01 -82.28
N GLN A 667 -76.05 -44.02 -81.46
CA GLN A 667 -75.15 -45.11 -81.84
C GLN A 667 -75.74 -45.98 -82.96
N LYS A 668 -77.06 -46.28 -82.91
CA LYS A 668 -77.78 -47.02 -83.97
C LYS A 668 -77.77 -46.26 -85.30
N GLU A 669 -78.10 -44.97 -85.29
CA GLU A 669 -78.08 -44.13 -86.50
C GLU A 669 -76.68 -43.99 -87.12
N LYS A 670 -75.62 -43.81 -86.31
CA LYS A 670 -74.24 -43.78 -86.81
C LYS A 670 -73.81 -45.13 -87.42
N THR A 671 -74.32 -46.25 -86.90
CA THR A 671 -74.03 -47.59 -87.42
C THR A 671 -74.72 -47.83 -88.76
N GLU A 672 -75.98 -47.40 -88.90
CA GLU A 672 -76.73 -47.45 -90.17
C GLU A 672 -76.11 -46.56 -91.26
N ARG A 673 -75.68 -45.33 -90.91
CA ARG A 673 -74.99 -44.43 -91.85
C ARG A 673 -73.64 -44.97 -92.31
N LYS A 674 -72.86 -45.60 -91.41
CA LYS A 674 -71.59 -46.27 -91.76
C LYS A 674 -71.81 -47.45 -92.72
N LEU A 675 -72.85 -48.25 -92.49
CA LEU A 675 -73.29 -49.33 -93.39
C LEU A 675 -73.68 -48.78 -94.77
N ALA A 676 -74.40 -47.67 -94.85
CA ALA A 676 -74.76 -47.02 -96.12
C ALA A 676 -73.53 -46.51 -96.91
N THR A 677 -72.54 -45.91 -96.25
CA THR A 677 -71.27 -45.51 -96.89
C THR A 677 -70.44 -46.70 -97.38
N LEU A 678 -70.38 -47.80 -96.60
CA LEU A 678 -69.69 -49.03 -97.01
C LEU A 678 -70.36 -49.67 -98.25
N ILE A 679 -71.69 -49.62 -98.34
CA ILE A 679 -72.46 -50.09 -99.51
C ILE A 679 -72.19 -49.20 -100.73
N ALA A 680 -72.10 -47.88 -100.56
CA ALA A 680 -71.80 -46.94 -101.64
C ALA A 680 -70.35 -47.09 -102.17
N GLU A 681 -69.38 -47.32 -101.28
CA GLU A 681 -67.98 -47.63 -101.64
C GLU A 681 -67.87 -48.97 -102.37
N TYR A 682 -68.61 -50.00 -101.92
CA TYR A 682 -68.69 -51.30 -102.57
C TYR A 682 -69.28 -51.19 -103.99
N GLN A 683 -70.36 -50.42 -104.18
CA GLN A 683 -70.95 -50.18 -105.51
C GLN A 683 -69.99 -49.42 -106.46
N SER A 684 -69.22 -48.45 -105.94
CA SER A 684 -68.22 -47.71 -106.71
C SER A 684 -67.03 -48.58 -107.13
N GLN A 685 -66.53 -49.44 -106.21
CA GLN A 685 -65.48 -50.43 -106.50
C GLN A 685 -65.97 -51.49 -107.51
N ARG A 686 -67.20 -52.00 -107.37
CA ARG A 686 -67.79 -52.98 -108.30
C ARG A 686 -67.96 -52.44 -109.71
N LYS A 687 -68.31 -51.14 -109.85
CA LYS A 687 -68.41 -50.44 -111.15
C LYS A 687 -67.05 -50.26 -111.83
N LYS A 688 -65.97 -50.11 -111.06
CA LYS A 688 -64.59 -50.07 -111.56
C LYS A 688 -64.09 -51.47 -111.97
N GLU A 689 -64.40 -52.51 -111.19
CA GLU A 689 -64.08 -53.91 -111.55
C GLU A 689 -64.79 -54.36 -112.83
N LEU A 690 -66.09 -54.07 -112.99
CA LEU A 690 -66.87 -54.42 -114.19
C LEU A 690 -66.33 -53.73 -115.46
N LYS A 691 -65.86 -52.48 -115.36
CA LYS A 691 -65.18 -51.77 -116.48
C LYS A 691 -63.84 -52.42 -116.86
N GLN A 692 -63.10 -52.99 -115.91
CA GLN A 692 -61.85 -53.71 -116.18
C GLN A 692 -62.11 -55.10 -116.81
N ILE A 693 -63.18 -55.79 -116.40
CA ILE A 693 -63.60 -57.07 -116.99
C ILE A 693 -64.07 -56.88 -118.45
N TYR A 694 -64.80 -55.79 -118.75
CA TYR A 694 -65.26 -55.44 -120.11
C TYR A 694 -64.09 -55.08 -121.06
N LYS A 695 -63.00 -54.52 -120.55
CA LYS A 695 -61.76 -54.26 -121.33
C LYS A 695 -60.97 -55.55 -121.62
N LYS A 696 -60.96 -56.52 -120.69
CA LYS A 696 -60.30 -57.83 -120.88
C LYS A 696 -61.02 -58.75 -121.89
N THR A 697 -62.33 -58.62 -122.07
CA THR A 697 -63.11 -59.43 -123.02
C THR A 697 -63.01 -58.95 -124.47
N ARG A 698 -62.70 -57.66 -124.72
CA ARG A 698 -62.49 -57.12 -126.07
C ARG A 698 -61.10 -57.43 -126.63
N GLY A 699 -60.06 -57.45 -125.77
CA GLY A 699 -58.69 -57.82 -126.17
C GLY A 699 -58.46 -59.31 -126.45
N LYS A 700 -59.40 -60.20 -126.10
CA LYS A 700 -59.35 -61.63 -126.43
C LYS A 700 -60.11 -62.01 -127.71
N LYS A 701 -60.91 -61.08 -128.28
CA LYS A 701 -61.61 -61.27 -129.58
C LYS A 701 -60.85 -60.66 -130.77
N GLU A 702 -59.81 -59.86 -130.54
CA GLU A 702 -58.96 -59.29 -131.60
C GLU A 702 -57.69 -60.13 -131.88
N SER A 703 -57.53 -61.30 -131.24
CA SER A 703 -56.45 -62.26 -131.53
C SER A 703 -56.86 -63.48 -132.38
N ASP A 704 -58.13 -63.56 -132.83
CA ASP A 704 -58.63 -64.59 -133.76
C ASP A 704 -58.70 -64.11 -135.22
N HIS A 705 -58.11 -62.95 -135.55
CA HIS A 705 -57.84 -62.56 -136.93
C HIS A 705 -56.38 -62.10 -137.06
N ILE A 706 -55.59 -62.92 -137.76
CA ILE A 706 -54.13 -62.86 -138.04
C ILE A 706 -53.32 -63.56 -136.90
N LYS A 707 -53.04 -64.87 -136.94
CA LYS A 707 -52.69 -65.79 -138.03
C LYS A 707 -53.30 -67.17 -137.84
#